data_AF-A0A127V9X1-F1
#
_entry.id   AF-A0A127V9X1-F1
#
_cell.length_a   1.000
_cell.length_b   1.000
_cell.length_c   1.000
_cell.angle_alpha   90.00
_cell.angle_beta   90.00
_cell.angle_gamma   90.00
#
_symmetry.space_group_name_H-M   'P 1'
#
loop_
_entity.id
_entity.type
_entity.pdbx_description
1 polymer ?
#
loop_
_entity_poly.entity_id
_entity_poly.type
_entity_poly.pdbx_seq_one_letter_code
_entity_poly.pdbx_strand_id
1 'polypeptide(L)'
;MIRILMLIVSMLAASCSQQKSTYKIDDLDSNGEINLQKWNYIIFHDDTLHKSPDKNKDYMKSIGLGSELDFASNPNSNGIFRINHFFSKVPHTDGFKSSKESIVGFEEISKSDLTGSIIYMYCNIISSKDQTGYMMSRSTDGLKLWVNGKEILHTAETRGFEQYFSDYVKINLHKGDNNILLKKVVNSTDLLIEVKLANYSSAVREYKKTSTGLILSNAIVLDTIKLRENQEKSLKEAVSYQFKNIQGNIVYTTTKTPNSSQNIITSSLTEGCAYMCSLTLGGQVISQPFFKGNPDKYYERINTNRYSFNDHVQQQIEPYMYRLDKLLKHDSRKSDWWWSFKVANLIYEIENCITKQKNKYHNDLTFGIQYRTYLSTLDSSMQDYLLITPDSLSSHEKVPLVLVLRPFIETQHPFLTSPQMSRYWGLLWAKNLSNKYRYTILMPSARLYQHEPMTPIAEADIFQAIEDVSKFYSIDKNRIYLHGNCSAGYRSLVLAEHHPHYFAAMGLYAPVTHLLNENSWIIKNSPQKNMNSYKTIPTILHYDPVDTHNPYSEFKDFIKDCHIKQIPLTISTKKYSGLHYNVHLVGEEAFDFFKDKKRSTEFKAAISRSENPERTINQPVILDFFGHPYLFVVNEKDLAKQGKTAYVARMIMKEYEKLLFARCPIKYDSEITTHDFETKNLFFIGHNFNNNLIKKSLKNISLSIKHDQVKINNTLYQGEGITFEAIFSSPINSKRNIIVYSTNSILKFEHKILSPWKSGFQRQIAIYDN
;
A
#
# COMPACT_ATOMS: atom_id res chain seq x y z
N MET A 1 28.35 -1.23 40.93
CA MET A 1 29.26 -1.25 39.76
C MET A 1 29.97 -2.61 39.57
N ILE A 2 30.61 -3.18 40.60
CA ILE A 2 31.47 -4.39 40.49
C ILE A 2 30.78 -5.69 40.01
N ARG A 3 29.47 -5.87 40.19
CA ARG A 3 28.80 -7.16 39.88
C ARG A 3 28.23 -7.31 38.47
N ILE A 4 27.75 -6.22 37.84
CA ILE A 4 27.49 -6.22 36.38
C ILE A 4 28.81 -6.28 35.61
N LEU A 5 29.85 -5.62 36.14
CA LEU A 5 31.22 -5.74 35.65
C LEU A 5 31.69 -7.20 35.58
N MET A 6 31.16 -8.14 36.39
CA MET A 6 31.58 -9.55 36.36
C MET A 6 30.91 -10.40 35.28
N LEU A 7 29.63 -10.17 34.99
CA LEU A 7 28.96 -10.79 33.83
C LEU A 7 29.53 -10.21 32.53
N ILE A 8 29.87 -8.92 32.57
CA ILE A 8 30.69 -8.28 31.55
C ILE A 8 32.06 -8.97 31.51
N VAL A 9 32.76 -9.19 32.62
CA VAL A 9 34.06 -9.90 32.65
C VAL A 9 33.93 -11.32 32.12
N SER A 10 32.85 -12.08 32.35
CA SER A 10 32.68 -13.39 31.69
C SER A 10 32.49 -13.24 30.17
N MET A 11 31.68 -12.28 29.72
CA MET A 11 31.58 -11.93 28.29
C MET A 11 32.89 -11.41 27.68
N LEU A 12 33.73 -10.75 28.47
CA LEU A 12 35.04 -10.21 28.09
C LEU A 12 36.15 -11.26 28.17
N ALA A 13 36.04 -12.26 29.05
CA ALA A 13 37.02 -13.33 29.27
C ALA A 13 36.79 -14.50 28.31
N ALA A 14 35.53 -14.77 27.96
CA ALA A 14 35.17 -15.84 27.05
C ALA A 14 35.34 -15.44 25.55
N SER A 15 35.62 -14.16 25.27
CA SER A 15 36.05 -13.71 23.93
C SER A 15 37.36 -12.94 23.98
N CYS A 16 38.33 -13.32 23.14
CA CYS A 16 39.60 -12.59 22.89
C CYS A 16 39.38 -11.21 22.20
N SER A 17 38.22 -10.55 22.40
CA SER A 17 37.64 -9.67 21.39
C SER A 17 36.97 -8.39 21.91
N GLN A 18 37.45 -7.81 23.01
CA GLN A 18 36.98 -6.55 23.59
C GLN A 18 36.75 -5.39 22.58
N GLN A 19 37.49 -5.35 21.47
CA GLN A 19 37.29 -4.34 20.41
C GLN A 19 36.07 -4.59 19.51
N LYS A 20 35.52 -5.81 19.45
CA LYS A 20 34.55 -6.19 18.40
C LYS A 20 33.14 -5.63 18.61
N SER A 21 32.70 -5.37 19.85
CA SER A 21 31.37 -4.82 20.18
C SER A 21 31.42 -3.41 20.79
N THR A 22 32.40 -2.60 20.39
CA THR A 22 32.58 -1.23 20.90
C THR A 22 32.24 -0.20 19.83
N TYR A 23 31.51 0.83 20.23
CA TYR A 23 31.18 2.00 19.41
C TYR A 23 31.87 3.24 19.97
N LYS A 24 32.35 4.13 19.10
CA LYS A 24 32.90 5.43 19.50
C LYS A 24 31.96 6.53 19.02
N ILE A 25 31.64 7.47 19.90
CA ILE A 25 30.74 8.58 19.62
C ILE A 25 31.39 9.85 20.10
N ASP A 26 31.67 10.75 19.17
CA ASP A 26 32.14 12.08 19.51
C ASP A 26 30.97 12.98 19.89
N ASP A 27 30.07 13.22 18.94
CA ASP A 27 28.87 14.02 19.18
C ASP A 27 27.66 13.38 18.50
N LEU A 28 26.69 12.95 19.30
CA LEU A 28 25.47 12.34 18.83
C LEU A 28 24.66 13.29 17.95
N ASP A 29 24.74 14.60 18.20
CA ASP A 29 24.06 15.60 17.38
C ASP A 29 24.64 15.69 15.96
N SER A 30 25.95 15.49 15.82
CA SER A 30 26.63 15.42 14.51
C SER A 30 26.45 14.08 13.80
N ASN A 31 26.40 12.98 14.56
CA ASN A 31 26.30 11.62 14.04
C ASN A 31 24.86 11.23 13.67
N GLY A 32 23.86 11.89 14.28
CA GLY A 32 22.44 11.65 14.03
C GLY A 32 21.91 10.36 14.69
N GLU A 33 22.34 9.20 14.20
CA GLU A 33 21.95 7.88 14.69
C GLU A 33 23.01 6.79 14.45
N ILE A 34 23.01 5.75 15.28
CA ILE A 34 23.93 4.62 15.23
C ILE A 34 23.17 3.32 15.45
N ASN A 35 23.33 2.36 14.52
CA ASN A 35 22.80 1.01 14.66
C ASN A 35 23.72 0.16 15.54
N LEU A 36 23.17 -0.40 16.62
CA LEU A 36 23.89 -1.33 17.49
C LEU A 36 23.77 -2.74 16.90
N GLN A 37 24.66 -3.07 15.96
CA GLN A 37 24.64 -4.32 15.17
C GLN A 37 25.69 -5.36 15.61
N LYS A 38 26.56 -5.00 16.56
CA LYS A 38 27.67 -5.80 17.10
C LYS A 38 27.44 -6.06 18.59
N TRP A 39 27.35 -7.33 18.97
CA TRP A 39 27.01 -7.78 20.32
C TRP A 39 27.86 -8.96 20.72
N ASN A 40 28.43 -8.91 21.93
CA ASN A 40 28.79 -10.14 22.64
C ASN A 40 27.52 -10.72 23.24
N TYR A 41 27.36 -12.04 23.26
CA TYR A 41 26.18 -12.68 23.82
C TYR A 41 26.54 -13.86 24.70
N ILE A 42 25.62 -14.20 25.62
CA ILE A 42 25.58 -15.46 26.35
C ILE A 42 24.14 -15.97 26.30
N ILE A 43 23.97 -17.20 25.84
CA ILE A 43 22.72 -17.95 25.80
C ILE A 43 22.75 -18.96 26.93
N PHE A 44 21.79 -18.90 27.84
CA PHE A 44 21.53 -19.95 28.81
C PHE A 44 20.43 -20.85 28.27
N HIS A 45 20.76 -22.11 28.08
CA HIS A 45 19.81 -23.14 27.64
C HIS A 45 19.00 -23.61 28.84
N ASP A 46 17.68 -23.76 28.70
CA ASP A 46 16.91 -24.46 29.71
C ASP A 46 17.14 -25.96 29.51
N ASP A 47 17.74 -26.62 30.51
CA ASP A 47 18.06 -28.06 30.49
C ASP A 47 16.80 -28.95 30.52
N THR A 48 15.61 -28.36 30.59
CA THR A 48 14.33 -29.09 30.62
C THR A 48 13.49 -28.81 29.38
N LEU A 49 13.67 -29.66 28.36
CA LEU A 49 12.92 -29.70 27.10
C LEU A 49 11.37 -29.67 27.20
N HIS A 50 10.75 -29.67 28.40
CA HIS A 50 9.29 -29.78 28.55
C HIS A 50 8.64 -29.06 29.75
N LYS A 51 9.30 -28.09 30.41
CA LYS A 51 8.60 -27.19 31.36
C LYS A 51 8.83 -25.75 30.92
N SER A 52 7.73 -25.00 30.69
CA SER A 52 7.80 -23.57 30.39
C SER A 52 8.82 -22.92 31.31
N PRO A 53 9.83 -22.19 30.78
CA PRO A 53 10.80 -21.52 31.63
C PRO A 53 10.05 -20.66 32.64
N ASP A 54 10.52 -20.61 33.88
CA ASP A 54 10.07 -19.56 34.79
C ASP A 54 10.44 -18.23 34.13
N LYS A 55 9.45 -17.56 33.53
CA LYS A 55 9.68 -16.36 32.73
C LYS A 55 10.22 -15.20 33.58
N ASN A 56 9.99 -15.28 34.90
CA ASN A 56 10.57 -14.37 35.88
C ASN A 56 12.03 -14.71 36.25
N LYS A 57 12.57 -15.84 35.77
CA LYS A 57 13.93 -16.26 36.03
C LYS A 57 14.86 -15.24 35.42
N ASP A 58 15.46 -14.47 36.31
CA ASP A 58 16.43 -13.47 35.99
C ASP A 58 17.74 -13.99 36.56
N TYR A 59 18.56 -14.58 35.68
CA TYR A 59 19.85 -15.13 36.10
C TYR A 59 20.73 -14.08 36.81
N MET A 60 20.46 -12.78 36.56
CA MET A 60 21.02 -11.67 37.33
C MET A 60 20.51 -11.67 38.79
N LYS A 61 19.20 -11.82 39.02
CA LYS A 61 18.64 -11.95 40.38
C LYS A 61 19.15 -13.19 41.10
N SER A 62 19.29 -14.33 40.41
CA SER A 62 19.78 -15.58 41.03
C SER A 62 21.25 -15.50 41.46
N ILE A 63 22.04 -14.58 40.89
CA ILE A 63 23.40 -14.24 41.36
C ILE A 63 23.44 -12.98 42.24
N GLY A 64 22.29 -12.46 42.69
CA GLY A 64 22.18 -11.35 43.65
C GLY A 64 22.27 -9.95 43.06
N LEU A 65 21.75 -9.72 41.85
CA LEU A 65 21.71 -8.44 41.12
C LEU A 65 20.27 -7.92 40.93
N GLY A 66 19.54 -7.67 42.02
CA GLY A 66 18.16 -7.18 42.02
C GLY A 66 17.93 -5.74 41.52
N SER A 67 16.65 -5.36 41.38
CA SER A 67 16.07 -4.26 40.58
C SER A 67 16.39 -2.82 41.00
N GLU A 68 17.05 -2.60 42.12
CA GLU A 68 17.60 -1.30 42.51
C GLU A 68 19.05 -1.51 42.94
N LEU A 69 19.98 -1.20 42.04
CA LEU A 69 21.38 -1.08 42.40
C LEU A 69 21.55 0.22 43.17
N ASP A 70 21.55 0.15 44.50
CA ASP A 70 22.06 1.25 45.30
C ASP A 70 23.58 1.29 45.09
N PHE A 71 24.06 2.33 44.41
CA PHE A 71 25.42 2.40 43.85
C PHE A 71 26.51 2.72 44.87
N ALA A 72 26.21 2.69 46.16
CA ALA A 72 27.13 3.08 47.22
C ALA A 72 27.14 2.11 48.42
N SER A 73 27.54 0.84 48.25
CA SER A 73 28.21 0.11 49.35
C SER A 73 28.80 -1.26 48.94
N ASN A 74 30.12 -1.32 49.09
CA ASN A 74 30.93 -2.49 49.46
C ASN A 74 31.45 -3.48 48.37
N PRO A 75 32.76 -3.48 48.06
CA PRO A 75 33.41 -4.33 47.07
C PRO A 75 34.05 -5.60 47.70
N ASN A 76 33.25 -6.58 48.14
CA ASN A 76 33.84 -7.84 48.63
C ASN A 76 33.96 -8.92 47.53
N SER A 77 35.18 -9.46 47.41
CA SER A 77 35.68 -10.48 46.47
C SER A 77 34.91 -11.80 46.42
N ASN A 78 34.02 -12.08 47.38
CA ASN A 78 33.17 -13.27 47.41
C ASN A 78 32.10 -13.31 46.31
N GLY A 79 31.80 -12.18 45.66
CA GLY A 79 30.87 -12.13 44.53
C GLY A 79 31.42 -12.80 43.26
N ILE A 80 32.73 -12.67 43.00
CA ILE A 80 33.40 -13.18 41.79
C ILE A 80 33.37 -14.71 41.77
N PHE A 81 33.74 -15.33 42.89
CA PHE A 81 33.75 -16.79 43.02
C PHE A 81 32.36 -17.41 42.87
N ARG A 82 31.31 -16.77 43.42
CA ARG A 82 29.93 -17.25 43.26
C ARG A 82 29.44 -17.18 41.82
N ILE A 83 29.84 -16.15 41.08
CA ILE A 83 29.44 -15.96 39.68
C ILE A 83 30.17 -16.95 38.77
N ASN A 84 31.49 -17.11 38.91
CA ASN A 84 32.24 -18.12 38.15
C ASN A 84 31.72 -19.54 38.41
N HIS A 85 31.41 -19.86 39.67
CA HIS A 85 30.80 -21.14 40.05
C HIS A 85 29.36 -21.32 39.52
N PHE A 86 28.62 -20.23 39.36
CA PHE A 86 27.28 -20.26 38.77
C PHE A 86 27.36 -20.55 37.28
N PHE A 87 28.20 -19.82 36.54
CA PHE A 87 28.40 -20.02 35.11
C PHE A 87 28.96 -21.41 34.78
N SER A 88 29.83 -21.99 35.62
CA SER A 88 30.32 -23.35 35.42
C SER A 88 29.24 -24.44 35.60
N LYS A 89 28.10 -24.10 36.21
CA LYS A 89 27.02 -25.06 36.55
C LYS A 89 25.80 -24.97 35.66
N VAL A 90 25.67 -23.92 34.83
CA VAL A 90 24.52 -23.75 33.93
C VAL A 90 25.02 -23.92 32.49
N PRO A 91 24.45 -24.84 31.69
CA PRO A 91 24.77 -24.95 30.28
C PRO A 91 24.55 -23.61 29.57
N HIS A 92 25.61 -23.10 28.94
CA HIS A 92 25.55 -21.85 28.22
C HIS A 92 26.41 -21.88 26.95
N THR A 93 26.08 -20.99 26.03
CA THR A 93 26.85 -20.71 24.83
C THR A 93 27.12 -19.22 24.77
N ASP A 94 28.37 -18.85 24.71
CA ASP A 94 28.79 -17.46 24.55
C ASP A 94 29.44 -17.24 23.18
N GLY A 95 29.48 -15.98 22.75
CA GLY A 95 30.10 -15.65 21.48
C GLY A 95 29.93 -14.18 21.09
N PHE A 96 30.27 -13.90 19.83
CA PHE A 96 30.14 -12.60 19.22
C PHE A 96 29.27 -12.68 17.96
N LYS A 97 28.32 -11.75 17.81
CA LYS A 97 27.50 -11.58 16.61
C LYS A 97 27.65 -10.16 16.10
N SER A 98 27.90 -10.04 14.80
CA SER A 98 27.77 -8.79 14.06
C SER A 98 26.84 -9.00 12.87
N SER A 99 25.89 -8.09 12.67
CA SER A 99 25.09 -8.01 11.45
C SER A 99 25.70 -6.96 10.50
N LYS A 100 25.53 -7.17 9.18
CA LYS A 100 25.74 -6.13 8.16
C LYS A 100 24.50 -5.24 8.01
N GLU A 101 23.35 -5.73 8.47
CA GLU A 101 22.08 -5.02 8.48
C GLU A 101 21.79 -4.52 9.91
N SER A 102 20.82 -3.61 10.06
CA SER A 102 20.47 -3.09 11.38
C SER A 102 19.80 -4.14 12.28
N ILE A 103 19.08 -5.09 11.68
CA ILE A 103 18.43 -6.19 12.39
C ILE A 103 19.46 -7.29 12.66
N VAL A 104 19.51 -7.75 13.90
CA VAL A 104 20.32 -8.88 14.34
C VAL A 104 19.39 -10.08 14.54
N GLY A 105 19.53 -11.07 13.65
CA GLY A 105 18.90 -12.38 13.77
C GLY A 105 19.84 -13.39 14.43
N PHE A 106 19.32 -14.18 15.36
CA PHE A 106 20.10 -15.18 16.11
C PHE A 106 19.85 -16.62 15.66
N GLU A 107 19.02 -16.82 14.65
CA GLU A 107 18.68 -18.15 14.12
C GLU A 107 19.87 -18.86 13.48
N GLU A 108 20.89 -18.09 13.07
CA GLU A 108 22.15 -18.64 12.55
C GLU A 108 23.14 -19.03 13.66
N ILE A 109 22.85 -18.72 14.94
CA ILE A 109 23.76 -18.98 16.08
C ILE A 109 23.61 -20.40 16.61
N SER A 110 22.43 -21.00 16.53
CA SER A 110 22.23 -22.41 16.87
C SER A 110 21.41 -23.13 15.81
N LYS A 111 21.77 -24.39 15.52
CA LYS A 111 20.93 -25.29 14.71
C LYS A 111 19.73 -25.85 15.50
N SER A 112 19.71 -25.67 16.82
CA SER A 112 18.63 -26.09 17.71
C SER A 112 17.65 -24.95 17.97
N ASP A 113 16.39 -25.30 18.21
CA ASP A 113 15.38 -24.36 18.71
C ASP A 113 15.85 -23.71 20.01
N LEU A 114 15.84 -22.38 20.06
CA LEU A 114 16.24 -21.59 21.22
C LEU A 114 15.04 -21.25 22.12
N THR A 115 13.82 -21.68 21.78
CA THR A 115 12.62 -21.49 22.59
C THR A 115 12.86 -21.98 24.02
N GLY A 116 12.56 -21.13 25.00
CA GLY A 116 12.81 -21.38 26.42
C GLY A 116 14.14 -20.79 26.94
N SER A 117 15.06 -20.43 26.06
CA SER A 117 16.37 -19.90 26.45
C SER A 117 16.32 -18.45 26.90
N ILE A 118 17.35 -18.04 27.67
CA ILE A 118 17.57 -16.64 28.05
C ILE A 118 18.87 -16.16 27.45
N ILE A 119 18.81 -15.04 26.75
CA ILE A 119 19.94 -14.44 26.05
C ILE A 119 20.29 -13.12 26.69
N TYR A 120 21.56 -12.95 27.05
CA TYR A 120 22.14 -11.67 27.41
C TYR A 120 23.02 -11.17 26.28
N MET A 121 22.85 -9.91 25.90
CA MET A 121 23.64 -9.25 24.85
C MET A 121 24.31 -8.01 25.42
N TYR A 122 25.60 -7.82 25.10
CA TYR A 122 26.40 -6.71 25.61
C TYR A 122 27.15 -5.97 24.51
N CYS A 123 27.19 -4.64 24.62
CA CYS A 123 28.09 -3.79 23.88
C CYS A 123 28.56 -2.60 24.73
N ASN A 124 29.64 -1.95 24.31
CA ASN A 124 30.19 -0.76 24.97
C ASN A 124 30.11 0.45 24.03
N ILE A 125 29.76 1.62 24.57
CA ILE A 125 29.73 2.89 23.87
C ILE A 125 30.71 3.84 24.54
N ILE A 126 31.79 4.18 23.84
CA ILE A 126 32.78 5.17 24.28
C ILE A 126 32.33 6.54 23.79
N SER A 127 31.95 7.41 24.73
CA SER A 127 31.51 8.78 24.46
C SER A 127 32.65 9.77 24.72
N SER A 128 32.91 10.72 23.82
CA SER A 128 33.97 11.73 24.03
C SER A 128 33.60 12.78 25.08
N LYS A 129 32.30 12.95 25.35
CA LYS A 129 31.70 13.92 26.28
C LYS A 129 30.49 13.32 27.01
N ASP A 130 30.07 13.97 28.10
CA ASP A 130 28.75 13.72 28.64
C ASP A 130 27.70 14.19 27.63
N GLN A 131 26.76 13.33 27.25
CA GLN A 131 25.72 13.68 26.29
C GLN A 131 24.47 12.84 26.48
N THR A 132 23.34 13.41 26.07
CA THR A 132 22.04 12.74 26.12
C THR A 132 21.75 12.11 24.76
N GLY A 133 21.20 10.91 24.78
CA GLY A 133 20.70 10.24 23.58
C GLY A 133 19.38 9.53 23.83
N TYR A 134 18.87 8.90 22.78
CA TYR A 134 17.66 8.09 22.82
C TYR A 134 18.00 6.69 22.33
N MET A 135 17.75 5.70 23.16
CA MET A 135 17.81 4.31 22.75
C MET A 135 16.44 3.87 22.24
N MET A 136 16.41 3.34 21.03
CA MET A 136 15.22 2.85 20.35
C MET A 136 15.37 1.36 20.12
N SER A 137 14.33 0.57 20.43
CA SER A 137 14.37 -0.88 20.20
C SER A 137 13.07 -1.44 19.64
N ARG A 138 13.21 -2.52 18.88
CA ARG A 138 12.14 -3.46 18.51
C ARG A 138 12.68 -4.89 18.57
N SER A 139 11.81 -5.82 18.93
CA SER A 139 12.18 -7.23 19.05
C SER A 139 10.97 -8.12 18.89
N THR A 140 11.17 -9.37 18.43
CA THR A 140 10.26 -10.45 18.79
C THR A 140 10.33 -10.60 20.31
N ASP A 141 9.23 -10.92 20.98
CA ASP A 141 9.13 -11.04 22.44
C ASP A 141 9.65 -9.82 23.24
N GLY A 142 9.56 -9.91 24.56
CA GLY A 142 10.00 -8.85 25.46
C GLY A 142 11.51 -8.75 25.57
N LEU A 143 11.98 -7.58 26.00
CA LEU A 143 13.36 -7.33 26.35
C LEU A 143 13.46 -6.49 27.62
N LYS A 144 14.62 -6.57 28.27
CA LYS A 144 15.04 -5.63 29.30
C LYS A 144 16.36 -5.01 28.89
N LEU A 145 16.55 -3.74 29.21
CA LEU A 145 17.72 -2.98 28.82
C LEU A 145 18.30 -2.23 30.02
N TRP A 146 19.61 -2.35 30.19
CA TRP A 146 20.38 -1.62 31.19
C TRP A 146 21.43 -0.75 30.53
N VAL A 147 21.58 0.47 31.05
CA VAL A 147 22.66 1.40 30.68
C VAL A 147 23.41 1.75 31.94
N ASN A 148 24.72 1.51 31.95
CA ASN A 148 25.58 1.71 33.12
C ASN A 148 25.04 1.01 34.39
N GLY A 149 24.39 -0.13 34.19
CA GLY A 149 23.79 -0.94 35.22
C GLY A 149 22.40 -0.51 35.71
N LYS A 150 21.88 0.64 35.27
CA LYS A 150 20.51 1.06 35.57
C LYS A 150 19.54 0.45 34.57
N GLU A 151 18.50 -0.23 35.05
CA GLU A 151 17.40 -0.69 34.18
C GLU A 151 16.66 0.55 33.65
N ILE A 152 16.56 0.65 32.33
CA ILE A 152 15.93 1.80 31.67
C ILE A 152 14.69 1.40 30.85
N LEU A 153 14.53 0.11 30.53
CA LEU A 153 13.42 -0.42 29.76
C LEU A 153 13.10 -1.85 30.18
N HIS A 154 11.81 -2.17 30.24
CA HIS A 154 11.27 -3.50 30.44
C HIS A 154 9.94 -3.60 29.69
N THR A 155 9.85 -4.53 28.73
CA THR A 155 8.69 -4.68 27.84
C THR A 155 7.99 -6.02 28.03
N ALA A 156 6.77 -6.14 27.49
CA ALA A 156 5.95 -7.34 27.60
C ALA A 156 6.65 -8.54 26.97
N GLU A 157 6.65 -9.68 27.67
CA GLU A 157 7.45 -10.86 27.31
C GLU A 157 7.04 -11.54 26.02
N THR A 158 5.81 -11.33 25.52
CA THR A 158 5.32 -11.94 24.28
C THR A 158 4.82 -10.86 23.32
N ARG A 159 5.51 -10.68 22.19
CA ARG A 159 5.13 -9.77 21.09
C ARG A 159 5.75 -10.21 19.76
N GLY A 160 5.13 -9.86 18.63
CA GLY A 160 5.72 -10.10 17.30
C GLY A 160 6.82 -9.10 16.97
N PHE A 161 7.62 -9.37 15.92
CA PHE A 161 8.59 -8.38 15.42
C PHE A 161 7.84 -7.23 14.78
N GLU A 162 7.90 -6.06 15.42
CA GLU A 162 7.24 -4.87 14.91
C GLU A 162 7.98 -4.28 13.72
N GLN A 163 7.24 -3.66 12.82
CA GLN A 163 7.82 -3.03 11.64
C GLN A 163 8.73 -1.82 11.98
N TYR A 164 8.46 -1.13 13.07
CA TYR A 164 9.22 0.03 13.53
C TYR A 164 9.60 -0.14 14.99
N PHE A 165 10.47 0.74 15.50
CA PHE A 165 10.84 0.76 16.91
C PHE A 165 9.61 0.96 17.79
N SER A 166 9.29 0.02 18.68
CA SER A 166 8.20 0.19 19.65
C SER A 166 8.63 0.87 20.93
N ASP A 167 9.92 0.81 21.24
CA ASP A 167 10.43 1.28 22.52
C ASP A 167 11.34 2.48 22.31
N TYR A 168 11.14 3.52 23.10
CA TYR A 168 11.93 4.75 23.07
C TYR A 168 12.29 5.15 24.50
N VAL A 169 13.59 5.29 24.79
CA VAL A 169 14.05 5.66 26.12
C VAL A 169 15.18 6.69 26.04
N LYS A 170 14.99 7.81 26.73
CA LYS A 170 16.05 8.81 26.96
C LYS A 170 17.14 8.24 27.87
N ILE A 171 18.38 8.27 27.40
CA ILE A 171 19.57 7.82 28.12
C ILE A 171 20.57 8.97 28.29
N ASN A 172 21.40 8.88 29.32
CA ASN A 172 22.55 9.76 29.51
C ASN A 172 23.82 8.93 29.37
N LEU A 173 24.69 9.34 28.46
CA LEU A 173 26.01 8.79 28.26
C LEU A 173 27.01 9.65 29.03
N HIS A 174 27.87 9.00 29.81
CA HIS A 174 29.00 9.65 30.45
C HIS A 174 30.18 9.69 29.51
N LYS A 175 31.05 10.68 29.65
CA LYS A 175 32.37 10.69 29.00
C LYS A 175 33.13 9.41 29.37
N GLY A 176 33.68 8.73 28.37
CA GLY A 176 34.32 7.42 28.50
C GLY A 176 33.35 6.27 28.23
N ASP A 177 33.55 5.15 28.91
CA ASP A 177 32.83 3.90 28.67
C ASP A 177 31.39 3.93 29.17
N ASN A 178 30.46 3.43 28.35
CA ASN A 178 29.06 3.24 28.70
C ASN A 178 28.63 1.82 28.36
N ASN A 179 28.25 1.07 29.38
CA ASN A 179 27.94 -0.34 29.28
C ASN A 179 26.45 -0.53 28.96
N ILE A 180 26.17 -1.21 27.84
CA ILE A 180 24.81 -1.54 27.42
C ILE A 180 24.63 -3.05 27.56
N LEU A 181 23.68 -3.45 28.40
CA LEU A 181 23.30 -4.86 28.57
C LEU A 181 21.83 -5.01 28.21
N LEU A 182 21.52 -6.05 27.45
CA LEU A 182 20.17 -6.43 27.08
C LEU A 182 19.91 -7.86 27.52
N LYS A 183 18.73 -8.11 28.11
CA LYS A 183 18.24 -9.45 28.41
C LYS A 183 17.03 -9.72 27.53
N LYS A 184 16.99 -10.94 27.01
CA LYS A 184 15.89 -11.43 26.20
C LYS A 184 15.47 -12.83 26.66
N VAL A 185 14.17 -13.03 26.80
CA VAL A 185 13.56 -14.36 26.92
C VAL A 185 13.08 -14.76 25.53
N VAL A 186 13.38 -15.99 25.12
CA VAL A 186 13.02 -16.52 23.79
C VAL A 186 11.75 -17.34 23.93
N ASN A 187 10.60 -16.79 23.50
CA ASN A 187 9.32 -17.51 23.50
C ASN A 187 8.89 -17.95 22.09
N SER A 188 9.60 -17.48 21.07
CA SER A 188 9.33 -17.74 19.66
C SER A 188 10.61 -18.21 18.95
N THR A 189 10.43 -18.92 17.84
CA THR A 189 11.52 -19.40 16.98
C THR A 189 12.26 -18.25 16.31
N ASP A 190 11.52 -17.20 15.96
CA ASP A 190 12.05 -16.06 15.23
C ASP A 190 12.72 -15.10 16.22
N LEU A 191 14.05 -15.03 16.18
CA LEU A 191 14.82 -14.27 17.16
C LEU A 191 15.43 -13.03 16.53
N LEU A 192 14.60 -11.99 16.41
CA LEU A 192 14.95 -10.74 15.75
C LEU A 192 15.00 -9.59 16.75
N ILE A 193 16.05 -8.78 16.66
CA ILE A 193 16.19 -7.55 17.43
C ILE A 193 16.86 -6.45 16.61
N GLU A 194 16.38 -5.23 16.79
CA GLU A 194 17.06 -4.03 16.32
C GLU A 194 17.14 -3.02 17.46
N VAL A 195 18.33 -2.46 17.68
CA VAL A 195 18.56 -1.40 18.66
C VAL A 195 19.34 -0.27 18.00
N LYS A 196 18.86 0.96 18.17
CA LYS A 196 19.52 2.17 17.70
C LYS A 196 19.76 3.14 18.84
N LEU A 197 20.86 3.87 18.75
CA LEU A 197 21.12 5.05 19.56
C LEU A 197 21.01 6.28 18.66
N ALA A 198 20.21 7.27 19.03
CA ALA A 198 19.91 8.44 18.21
C ALA A 198 19.89 9.73 19.01
N ASN A 199 20.19 10.85 18.35
CA ASN A 199 19.89 12.18 18.89
C ASN A 199 18.38 12.42 18.93
N TYR A 200 17.97 13.52 19.56
CA TYR A 200 16.55 13.85 19.72
C TYR A 200 15.82 13.95 18.38
N SER A 201 16.37 14.70 17.42
CA SER A 201 15.74 14.90 16.10
C SER A 201 15.57 13.59 15.32
N SER A 202 16.52 12.66 15.42
CA SER A 202 16.44 11.35 14.80
C SER A 202 15.45 10.44 15.51
N ALA A 203 15.41 10.46 16.85
CA ALA A 203 14.41 9.72 17.61
C ALA A 203 12.98 10.20 17.30
N VAL A 204 12.74 11.51 17.22
CA VAL A 204 11.45 12.08 16.82
C VAL A 204 11.07 11.67 15.38
N ARG A 205 12.05 11.66 14.46
CA ARG A 205 11.84 11.19 13.08
C ARG A 205 11.41 9.72 13.03
N GLU A 206 12.08 8.84 13.77
CA GLU A 206 11.70 7.43 13.85
C GLU A 206 10.36 7.24 14.57
N TYR A 207 10.09 8.01 15.62
CA TYR A 207 8.82 7.99 16.33
C TYR A 207 7.63 8.31 15.41
N LYS A 208 7.81 9.27 14.49
CA LYS A 208 6.80 9.58 13.46
C LYS A 208 6.53 8.40 12.53
N LYS A 209 7.52 7.54 12.26
CA LYS A 209 7.33 6.30 11.49
C LYS A 209 6.56 5.27 12.31
N THR A 210 6.96 5.01 13.56
CA THR A 210 6.31 4.03 14.46
C THR A 210 4.87 4.37 14.78
N SER A 211 4.60 5.63 15.14
CA SER A 211 3.26 6.07 15.51
C SER A 211 2.25 5.86 14.38
N THR A 212 2.70 5.69 13.13
CA THR A 212 1.86 5.72 11.92
C THR A 212 1.00 6.99 11.83
N GLY A 213 1.37 8.05 12.54
CA GLY A 213 0.51 9.22 12.70
C GLY A 213 -0.72 9.03 13.61
N LEU A 214 -0.73 8.01 14.47
CA LEU A 214 -1.75 7.82 15.50
C LEU A 214 -1.31 8.45 16.83
N ILE A 215 -2.09 9.43 17.26
CA ILE A 215 -2.02 10.14 18.53
C ILE A 215 -2.96 9.50 19.56
N LEU A 216 -4.13 9.05 19.12
CA LEU A 216 -5.23 8.56 19.96
C LEU A 216 -5.30 7.03 20.00
N SER A 217 -5.71 6.45 21.13
CA SER A 217 -5.96 5.01 21.25
C SER A 217 -7.27 4.56 20.58
N ASN A 218 -8.20 5.50 20.38
CA ASN A 218 -9.47 5.32 19.69
C ASN A 218 -9.84 6.66 19.03
N ALA A 219 -10.27 6.63 17.77
CA ALA A 219 -10.64 7.84 17.04
C ALA A 219 -12.16 8.12 17.01
N ILE A 220 -12.98 7.26 17.62
CA ILE A 220 -14.38 7.57 17.92
C ILE A 220 -14.46 7.90 19.41
N VAL A 221 -14.81 9.15 19.69
CA VAL A 221 -14.70 9.78 21.01
C VAL A 221 -16.09 10.13 21.54
N LEU A 222 -16.33 9.89 22.82
CA LEU A 222 -17.53 10.39 23.52
C LEU A 222 -17.09 11.54 24.44
N ASP A 223 -16.82 11.24 25.70
CA ASP A 223 -16.52 12.26 26.73
C ASP A 223 -15.03 12.48 26.97
N THR A 224 -14.21 11.49 26.62
CA THR A 224 -12.77 11.53 26.85
C THR A 224 -11.99 11.00 25.66
N ILE A 225 -10.93 11.72 25.32
CA ILE A 225 -9.88 11.27 24.42
C ILE A 225 -8.83 10.57 25.26
N LYS A 226 -8.42 9.38 24.85
CA LYS A 226 -7.29 8.66 25.42
C LYS A 226 -6.14 8.66 24.42
N LEU A 227 -4.98 9.15 24.85
CA LEU A 227 -3.75 9.13 24.05
C LEU A 227 -3.25 7.68 23.91
N ARG A 228 -2.74 7.34 22.72
CA ARG A 228 -2.25 5.98 22.39
C ARG A 228 -1.05 5.60 23.24
N GLU A 229 -0.12 6.53 23.37
CA GLU A 229 1.15 6.35 24.04
C GLU A 229 1.39 7.53 24.99
N ASN A 230 2.28 7.32 25.97
CA ASN A 230 2.75 8.40 26.82
C ASN A 230 3.99 9.02 26.15
N GLN A 231 3.75 9.78 25.08
CA GLN A 231 4.80 10.37 24.24
C GLN A 231 5.75 11.23 25.08
N GLU A 232 5.17 11.94 26.05
CA GLU A 232 5.82 12.76 27.04
C GLU A 232 6.76 11.94 27.90
N LYS A 233 6.36 10.73 28.32
CA LYS A 233 7.20 9.82 29.10
C LYS A 233 8.33 9.23 28.27
N SER A 234 8.04 8.81 27.04
CA SER A 234 9.04 8.24 26.12
C SER A 234 10.14 9.26 25.77
N LEU A 235 9.75 10.51 25.52
CA LEU A 235 10.69 11.59 25.16
C LEU A 235 11.21 12.39 26.37
N LYS A 236 10.56 12.25 27.54
CA LYS A 236 10.75 13.05 28.77
C LYS A 236 10.58 14.56 28.56
N GLU A 237 9.56 14.96 27.79
CA GLU A 237 9.27 16.35 27.46
C GLU A 237 7.77 16.65 27.52
N ALA A 238 7.41 17.92 27.68
CA ALA A 238 6.03 18.34 27.58
C ALA A 238 5.58 18.39 26.11
N VAL A 239 4.39 17.88 25.81
CA VAL A 239 3.85 17.83 24.45
C VAL A 239 2.54 18.60 24.41
N SER A 240 2.45 19.55 23.48
CA SER A 240 1.26 20.36 23.24
C SER A 240 0.41 19.74 22.14
N TYR A 241 -0.87 19.58 22.44
CA TYR A 241 -1.91 19.08 21.56
C TYR A 241 -2.83 20.22 21.16
N GLN A 242 -3.14 20.29 19.87
CA GLN A 242 -4.11 21.20 19.28
C GLN A 242 -5.24 20.41 18.64
N PHE A 243 -6.46 20.89 18.83
CA PHE A 243 -7.67 20.31 18.26
C PHE A 243 -8.29 21.34 17.34
N LYS A 244 -8.39 21.00 16.06
CA LYS A 244 -8.94 21.87 15.02
C LYS A 244 -10.26 21.33 14.52
N ASN A 245 -11.23 22.21 14.27
CA ASN A 245 -12.45 21.83 13.57
C ASN A 245 -12.19 21.64 12.07
N ILE A 246 -13.23 21.31 11.29
CA ILE A 246 -13.11 21.06 9.85
C ILE A 246 -12.73 22.31 9.04
N GLN A 247 -12.97 23.51 9.59
CA GLN A 247 -12.51 24.78 9.02
C GLN A 247 -11.06 25.11 9.38
N GLY A 248 -10.38 24.29 10.18
CA GLY A 248 -8.99 24.50 10.60
C GLY A 248 -8.80 25.39 11.82
N ASN A 249 -9.89 25.91 12.39
CA ASN A 249 -9.82 26.75 13.57
C ASN A 249 -9.46 25.91 14.79
N ILE A 250 -8.50 26.36 15.58
CA ILE A 250 -8.16 25.73 16.86
C ILE A 250 -9.33 25.97 17.82
N VAL A 251 -10.01 24.89 18.22
CA VAL A 251 -11.15 24.93 19.14
C VAL A 251 -10.76 24.52 20.56
N TYR A 252 -9.65 23.80 20.73
CA TYR A 252 -9.15 23.38 22.02
C TYR A 252 -7.63 23.14 21.97
N THR A 253 -6.94 23.38 23.07
CA THR A 253 -5.51 23.07 23.25
C THR A 253 -5.27 22.51 24.63
N THR A 254 -4.28 21.63 24.76
CA THR A 254 -3.82 21.14 26.06
C THR A 254 -2.35 20.75 25.98
N THR A 255 -1.64 20.81 27.11
CA THR A 255 -0.25 20.37 27.21
C THR A 255 -0.17 19.25 28.23
N LYS A 256 0.50 18.17 27.86
CA LYS A 256 0.77 17.04 28.73
C LYS A 256 2.24 17.04 29.13
N THR A 257 2.51 16.78 30.40
CA THR A 257 3.87 16.61 30.93
C THR A 257 4.13 15.13 31.20
N PRO A 258 5.41 14.71 31.33
CA PRO A 258 5.74 13.36 31.75
C PRO A 258 5.00 13.02 33.06
N ASN A 259 4.30 11.88 33.08
CA ASN A 259 3.45 11.39 34.18
C ASN A 259 2.06 12.02 34.33
N SER A 260 1.66 12.95 33.44
CA SER A 260 0.28 13.42 33.39
C SER A 260 -0.69 12.31 32.90
N SER A 261 -1.98 12.44 33.25
CA SER A 261 -3.02 11.50 32.79
C SER A 261 -3.09 11.50 31.26
N GLN A 262 -3.19 10.32 30.66
CA GLN A 262 -3.36 10.13 29.22
C GLN A 262 -4.75 10.54 28.72
N ASN A 263 -5.69 10.85 29.62
CA ASN A 263 -7.05 11.25 29.26
C ASN A 263 -7.14 12.78 29.07
N ILE A 264 -7.90 13.19 28.07
CA ILE A 264 -8.25 14.58 27.76
C ILE A 264 -9.77 14.67 27.74
N ILE A 265 -10.35 15.54 28.56
CA ILE A 265 -11.80 15.75 28.64
C ILE A 265 -12.25 16.56 27.43
N THR A 266 -13.30 16.12 26.74
CA THR A 266 -13.78 16.73 25.49
C THR A 266 -15.13 17.43 25.63
N SER A 267 -15.52 17.83 26.83
CA SER A 267 -16.79 18.53 27.09
C SER A 267 -16.94 19.85 26.31
N SER A 268 -15.83 20.49 25.94
CA SER A 268 -15.80 21.70 25.11
C SER A 268 -16.05 21.45 23.62
N LEU A 269 -15.96 20.20 23.16
CA LEU A 269 -16.13 19.84 21.75
C LEU A 269 -17.59 19.51 21.44
N THR A 270 -18.09 20.06 20.33
CA THR A 270 -19.44 19.80 19.83
C THR A 270 -19.60 18.33 19.41
N GLU A 271 -20.68 17.70 19.87
CA GLU A 271 -21.10 16.35 19.52
C GLU A 271 -21.54 16.25 18.04
N GLY A 272 -21.24 15.14 17.39
CA GLY A 272 -21.65 14.87 16.00
C GLY A 272 -20.79 15.56 14.94
N CYS A 273 -19.56 15.95 15.29
CA CYS A 273 -18.60 16.66 14.45
C CYS A 273 -17.25 15.94 14.38
N ALA A 274 -16.54 16.11 13.26
CA ALA A 274 -15.16 15.65 13.08
C ALA A 274 -14.15 16.76 13.42
N TYR A 275 -12.98 16.33 13.88
CA TYR A 275 -11.90 17.19 14.30
C TYR A 275 -10.55 16.62 13.89
N MET A 276 -9.54 17.48 13.81
CA MET A 276 -8.15 17.11 13.64
C MET A 276 -7.41 17.32 14.96
N CYS A 277 -6.88 16.25 15.55
CA CYS A 277 -5.90 16.34 16.63
C CYS A 277 -4.51 16.52 16.02
N SER A 278 -3.68 17.39 16.56
CA SER A 278 -2.30 17.58 16.11
C SER A 278 -1.38 17.84 17.28
N LEU A 279 -0.14 17.39 17.16
CA LEU A 279 0.94 17.67 18.10
C LEU A 279 2.21 18.03 17.34
N THR A 280 3.07 18.82 17.96
CA THR A 280 4.36 19.20 17.41
C THR A 280 5.48 18.63 18.27
N LEU A 281 6.37 17.84 17.67
CA LEU A 281 7.54 17.26 18.30
C LEU A 281 8.77 17.54 17.43
N GLY A 282 9.82 18.13 18.01
CA GLY A 282 11.06 18.42 17.27
C GLY A 282 10.87 19.16 15.94
N GLY A 283 9.94 20.13 15.90
CA GLY A 283 9.59 20.88 14.69
C GLY A 283 8.74 20.12 13.66
N GLN A 284 8.38 18.86 13.93
CA GLN A 284 7.51 18.07 13.08
C GLN A 284 6.08 18.04 13.63
N VAL A 285 5.11 18.25 12.76
CA VAL A 285 3.69 18.09 13.07
C VAL A 285 3.25 16.66 12.76
N ILE A 286 2.54 16.06 13.71
CA ILE A 286 1.79 14.82 13.55
C ILE A 286 0.31 15.17 13.73
N SER A 287 -0.53 14.70 12.82
CA SER A 287 -1.96 15.01 12.81
C SER A 287 -2.78 13.74 12.64
N GLN A 288 -3.96 13.69 13.26
CA GLN A 288 -4.88 12.56 13.19
C GLN A 288 -6.34 13.04 13.28
N PRO A 289 -7.22 12.61 12.35
CA PRO A 289 -8.65 12.88 12.45
C PRO A 289 -9.30 12.02 13.55
N PHE A 290 -10.29 12.58 14.22
CA PHE A 290 -11.17 11.87 15.13
C PHE A 290 -12.60 12.41 15.02
N PHE A 291 -13.56 11.60 15.45
CA PHE A 291 -14.97 11.95 15.44
C PHE A 291 -15.52 11.92 16.86
N LYS A 292 -16.21 13.00 17.27
CA LYS A 292 -16.91 13.04 18.56
C LYS A 292 -18.37 12.66 18.37
N GLY A 293 -18.74 11.47 18.84
CA GLY A 293 -20.11 10.99 18.95
C GLY A 293 -20.39 9.64 18.31
N ASN A 294 -21.64 9.39 17.92
CA ASN A 294 -22.10 8.11 17.37
C ASN A 294 -22.04 8.09 15.82
N PRO A 295 -21.18 7.25 15.19
CA PRO A 295 -21.06 7.15 13.74
C PRO A 295 -22.32 6.67 13.00
N ASP A 296 -23.15 5.84 13.63
CA ASP A 296 -24.40 5.35 13.02
C ASP A 296 -25.40 6.51 12.87
N LYS A 297 -25.57 7.30 13.93
CA LYS A 297 -26.41 8.51 13.88
C LYS A 297 -25.88 9.54 12.88
N TYR A 298 -24.56 9.67 12.77
CA TYR A 298 -23.94 10.52 11.75
C TYR A 298 -24.31 10.04 10.34
N TYR A 299 -24.13 8.74 10.07
CA TYR A 299 -24.43 8.15 8.78
C TYR A 299 -25.91 8.30 8.41
N GLU A 300 -26.83 8.01 9.32
CA GLU A 300 -28.27 8.19 9.11
C GLU A 300 -28.63 9.64 8.74
N ARG A 301 -28.05 10.62 9.47
CA ARG A 301 -28.24 12.06 9.19
C ARG A 301 -27.76 12.44 7.79
N ILE A 302 -26.53 12.07 7.44
CA ILE A 302 -25.98 12.41 6.11
C ILE A 302 -26.75 11.68 5.01
N ASN A 303 -27.09 10.41 5.20
CA ASN A 303 -27.83 9.63 4.22
C ASN A 303 -29.25 10.18 3.99
N THR A 304 -29.92 10.67 5.03
CA THR A 304 -31.24 11.33 4.92
C THR A 304 -31.14 12.65 4.14
N ASN A 305 -30.11 13.43 4.43
CA ASN A 305 -29.94 14.76 3.84
C ASN A 305 -29.15 14.75 2.52
N ARG A 306 -28.68 13.60 2.04
CA ARG A 306 -27.72 13.52 0.93
C ARG A 306 -28.20 14.21 -0.35
N TYR A 307 -29.51 14.14 -0.62
CA TYR A 307 -30.15 14.72 -1.79
C TYR A 307 -30.43 16.24 -1.66
N SER A 308 -30.14 16.82 -0.49
CA SER A 308 -30.19 18.28 -0.31
C SER A 308 -28.89 18.98 -0.71
N PHE A 309 -27.81 18.23 -0.88
CA PHE A 309 -26.54 18.77 -1.39
C PHE A 309 -26.59 18.93 -2.91
N ASN A 310 -25.76 19.82 -3.45
CA ASN A 310 -25.61 19.93 -4.90
C ASN A 310 -24.95 18.65 -5.48
N ASP A 311 -25.18 18.39 -6.77
CA ASP A 311 -24.72 17.19 -7.47
C ASP A 311 -23.21 16.94 -7.31
N HIS A 312 -22.40 18.01 -7.33
CA HIS A 312 -20.96 17.89 -7.19
C HIS A 312 -20.56 17.36 -5.80
N VAL A 313 -21.11 17.95 -4.73
CA VAL A 313 -20.86 17.48 -3.36
C VAL A 313 -21.39 16.07 -3.17
N GLN A 314 -22.59 15.78 -3.69
CA GLN A 314 -23.16 14.44 -3.61
C GLN A 314 -22.22 13.40 -4.22
N GLN A 315 -21.80 13.59 -5.49
CA GLN A 315 -20.87 12.69 -6.17
C GLN A 315 -19.57 12.49 -5.39
N GLN A 316 -19.01 13.56 -4.80
CA GLN A 316 -17.76 13.48 -4.05
C GLN A 316 -17.89 12.73 -2.72
N ILE A 317 -19.06 12.76 -2.05
CA ILE A 317 -19.25 12.03 -0.78
C ILE A 317 -19.65 10.57 -0.98
N GLU A 318 -20.22 10.19 -2.12
CA GLU A 318 -20.67 8.81 -2.39
C GLU A 318 -19.61 7.72 -2.11
N PRO A 319 -18.33 7.82 -2.56
CA PRO A 319 -17.34 6.77 -2.26
C PRO A 319 -17.08 6.63 -0.75
N TYR A 320 -17.10 7.73 0.00
CA TYR A 320 -16.94 7.71 1.46
C TYR A 320 -18.16 7.11 2.14
N MET A 321 -19.37 7.48 1.71
CA MET A 321 -20.63 6.96 2.24
C MET A 321 -20.77 5.46 1.98
N TYR A 322 -20.44 5.00 0.78
CA TYR A 322 -20.41 3.57 0.44
C TYR A 322 -19.49 2.79 1.38
N ARG A 323 -18.26 3.27 1.58
CA ARG A 323 -17.30 2.59 2.46
C ARG A 323 -17.69 2.67 3.93
N LEU A 324 -18.23 3.80 4.39
CA LEU A 324 -18.71 4.00 5.75
C LEU A 324 -19.85 3.02 6.07
N ASP A 325 -20.82 2.87 5.18
CA ASP A 325 -21.92 1.90 5.32
C ASP A 325 -21.40 0.48 5.54
N LYS A 326 -20.42 0.06 4.74
CA LYS A 326 -19.81 -1.27 4.86
C LYS A 326 -19.10 -1.45 6.19
N LEU A 327 -18.33 -0.46 6.65
CA LEU A 327 -17.63 -0.53 7.93
C LEU A 327 -18.57 -0.51 9.13
N LEU A 328 -19.70 0.20 9.05
CA LEU A 328 -20.67 0.28 10.16
C LEU A 328 -21.44 -1.03 10.34
N LYS A 329 -21.71 -1.74 9.24
CA LYS A 329 -22.49 -3.00 9.21
C LYS A 329 -21.65 -4.27 9.33
N HIS A 330 -20.33 -4.19 9.14
CA HIS A 330 -19.47 -5.38 9.16
C HIS A 330 -19.23 -5.89 10.59
N ASP A 331 -19.27 -7.21 10.78
CA ASP A 331 -19.15 -7.86 12.09
C ASP A 331 -17.81 -7.56 12.80
N SER A 332 -16.75 -7.37 12.02
CA SER A 332 -15.43 -7.02 12.57
C SER A 332 -15.39 -5.65 13.24
N ARG A 333 -16.42 -4.81 13.15
CA ARG A 333 -16.49 -3.51 13.85
C ARG A 333 -16.17 -3.62 15.34
N LYS A 334 -16.49 -4.75 15.98
CA LYS A 334 -16.25 -4.98 17.41
C LYS A 334 -14.84 -5.47 17.73
N SER A 335 -14.15 -6.12 16.79
CA SER A 335 -12.87 -6.80 17.01
C SER A 335 -11.69 -6.16 16.27
N ASP A 336 -11.95 -5.45 15.18
CA ASP A 336 -10.93 -4.73 14.41
C ASP A 336 -10.54 -3.45 15.14
N TRP A 337 -9.37 -3.48 15.78
CA TRP A 337 -8.78 -2.32 16.44
C TRP A 337 -8.65 -1.11 15.50
N TRP A 338 -8.44 -1.33 14.20
CA TRP A 338 -8.31 -0.25 13.21
C TRP A 338 -9.63 0.40 12.80
N TRP A 339 -10.77 -0.17 13.19
CA TRP A 339 -12.09 0.26 12.76
C TRP A 339 -12.35 1.75 13.06
N SER A 340 -12.05 2.19 14.28
CA SER A 340 -12.31 3.58 14.71
C SER A 340 -11.56 4.60 13.86
N PHE A 341 -10.31 4.31 13.51
CA PHE A 341 -9.46 5.18 12.70
C PHE A 341 -9.92 5.26 11.25
N LYS A 342 -10.37 4.13 10.69
CA LYS A 342 -10.97 4.08 9.35
C LYS A 342 -12.24 4.95 9.30
N VAL A 343 -13.14 4.78 10.27
CA VAL A 343 -14.41 5.51 10.32
C VAL A 343 -14.20 7.00 10.53
N ALA A 344 -13.35 7.40 11.47
CA ALA A 344 -13.09 8.80 11.74
C ALA A 344 -12.52 9.55 10.52
N ASN A 345 -11.61 8.93 9.77
CA ASN A 345 -11.08 9.51 8.54
C ASN A 345 -12.18 9.71 7.47
N LEU A 346 -13.03 8.70 7.25
CA LEU A 346 -14.15 8.83 6.30
C LEU A 346 -15.09 9.97 6.69
N ILE A 347 -15.48 10.05 7.97
CA ILE A 347 -16.35 11.12 8.46
C ILE A 347 -15.68 12.49 8.29
N TYR A 348 -14.39 12.61 8.60
CA TYR A 348 -13.63 13.84 8.42
C TYR A 348 -13.64 14.30 6.95
N GLU A 349 -13.38 13.41 5.99
CA GLU A 349 -13.38 13.78 4.57
C GLU A 349 -14.79 14.04 4.02
N ILE A 350 -15.84 13.40 4.55
CA ILE A 350 -17.24 13.75 4.23
C ILE A 350 -17.54 15.19 4.70
N GLU A 351 -17.24 15.53 5.95
CA GLU A 351 -17.46 16.90 6.46
C GLU A 351 -16.62 17.94 5.70
N ASN A 352 -15.40 17.58 5.29
CA ASN A 352 -14.54 18.43 4.46
C ASN A 352 -15.19 18.73 3.10
N CYS A 353 -15.74 17.70 2.43
CA CYS A 353 -16.46 17.86 1.16
C CYS A 353 -17.75 18.70 1.32
N ILE A 354 -18.53 18.46 2.37
CA ILE A 354 -19.77 19.21 2.65
C ILE A 354 -19.48 20.67 2.99
N THR A 355 -18.42 20.97 3.75
CA THR A 355 -18.10 22.33 4.18
C THR A 355 -17.57 23.18 3.01
N LYS A 356 -16.79 22.58 2.12
CA LYS A 356 -16.11 23.28 1.02
C LYS A 356 -16.96 23.39 -0.26
N GLN A 357 -18.27 23.65 -0.14
CA GLN A 357 -19.27 23.69 -1.24
C GLN A 357 -18.91 24.55 -2.47
N LYS A 358 -17.80 25.30 -2.47
CA LYS A 358 -17.32 26.17 -3.54
C LYS A 358 -15.99 25.68 -4.10
N ASN A 359 -16.02 25.00 -5.26
CA ASN A 359 -15.05 24.82 -6.38
C ASN A 359 -13.54 25.13 -6.28
N LYS A 360 -12.94 25.44 -5.12
CA LYS A 360 -11.50 25.61 -4.96
C LYS A 360 -11.07 24.74 -3.78
N TYR A 361 -10.59 23.54 -4.12
CA TYR A 361 -9.90 22.68 -3.19
C TYR A 361 -8.65 23.40 -2.65
N HIS A 362 -8.79 24.04 -1.51
CA HIS A 362 -7.65 24.47 -0.71
C HIS A 362 -7.24 23.27 0.15
N ASN A 363 -6.02 22.76 -0.12
CA ASN A 363 -5.42 21.57 0.49
C ASN A 363 -5.09 21.71 1.98
N ASP A 364 -5.23 22.91 2.55
CA ASP A 364 -4.70 23.22 3.88
C ASP A 364 -5.34 22.40 5.02
N LEU A 365 -6.40 21.63 4.74
CA LEU A 365 -7.24 20.96 5.75
C LEU A 365 -7.68 19.52 5.42
N THR A 366 -7.15 18.86 4.38
CA THR A 366 -7.41 17.42 4.19
C THR A 366 -6.49 16.60 5.10
N PHE A 367 -6.93 15.41 5.53
CA PHE A 367 -6.03 14.44 6.15
C PHE A 367 -5.12 13.76 5.12
N GLY A 368 -5.25 14.07 3.83
CA GLY A 368 -4.32 13.61 2.81
C GLY A 368 -4.50 12.16 2.39
N ILE A 369 -5.41 11.37 2.96
CA ILE A 369 -5.85 10.05 2.44
C ILE A 369 -7.29 10.20 1.95
N GLN A 370 -7.49 10.22 0.63
CA GLN A 370 -8.75 10.63 0.01
C GLN A 370 -9.26 9.53 -0.93
N TYR A 371 -10.57 9.27 -0.89
CA TYR A 371 -11.27 8.43 -1.86
C TYR A 371 -12.03 9.36 -2.81
N ARG A 372 -11.59 9.43 -4.05
CA ARG A 372 -12.13 10.37 -5.04
C ARG A 372 -12.80 9.61 -6.15
N THR A 373 -13.67 10.31 -6.86
CA THR A 373 -14.42 9.75 -7.98
C THR A 373 -14.44 10.74 -9.13
N TYR A 374 -14.44 10.22 -10.35
CA TYR A 374 -14.54 10.98 -11.59
C TYR A 374 -15.54 10.34 -12.55
N LEU A 375 -16.12 11.14 -13.43
CA LEU A 375 -16.99 10.66 -14.49
C LEU A 375 -16.14 10.16 -15.66
N SER A 376 -16.15 8.86 -15.94
CA SER A 376 -15.40 8.27 -17.06
C SER A 376 -15.98 8.73 -18.39
N THR A 377 -15.12 9.25 -19.27
CA THR A 377 -15.51 9.61 -20.65
C THR A 377 -15.79 8.39 -21.52
N LEU A 378 -15.42 7.19 -21.05
CA LEU A 378 -15.64 5.96 -21.81
C LEU A 378 -17.11 5.58 -21.86
N ASP A 379 -17.80 5.63 -20.71
CA ASP A 379 -19.17 5.11 -20.58
C ASP A 379 -20.08 5.98 -19.70
N SER A 380 -19.60 7.16 -19.26
CA SER A 380 -20.32 8.04 -18.34
C SER A 380 -20.64 7.41 -16.98
N SER A 381 -19.91 6.37 -16.58
CA SER A 381 -19.98 5.81 -15.22
C SER A 381 -19.01 6.52 -14.28
N MET A 382 -19.33 6.53 -12.99
CA MET A 382 -18.41 7.02 -11.95
C MET A 382 -17.32 5.97 -11.71
N GLN A 383 -16.07 6.42 -11.63
CA GLN A 383 -14.89 5.59 -11.37
C GLN A 383 -14.10 6.17 -10.22
N ASP A 384 -13.62 5.29 -9.34
CA ASP A 384 -12.97 5.70 -8.09
C ASP A 384 -11.44 5.60 -8.15
N TYR A 385 -10.77 6.38 -7.30
CA TYR A 385 -9.35 6.25 -7.03
C TYR A 385 -9.00 6.64 -5.60
N LEU A 386 -7.93 6.04 -5.08
CA LEU A 386 -7.26 6.48 -3.86
C LEU A 386 -6.23 7.55 -4.23
N LEU A 387 -6.29 8.68 -3.55
CA LEU A 387 -5.31 9.75 -3.65
C LEU A 387 -4.69 10.00 -2.28
N ILE A 388 -3.37 9.89 -2.20
CA ILE A 388 -2.60 10.29 -1.02
C ILE A 388 -1.73 11.49 -1.35
N THR A 389 -1.84 12.55 -0.56
CA THR A 389 -1.15 13.83 -0.80
C THR A 389 -0.32 14.24 0.42
N PRO A 390 0.74 15.05 0.22
CA PRO A 390 1.43 15.69 1.31
C PRO A 390 0.53 16.66 2.07
N ASP A 391 0.79 16.83 3.36
CA ASP A 391 0.14 17.85 4.17
C ASP A 391 0.54 19.25 3.66
N SER A 392 -0.45 20.15 3.62
CA SER A 392 -0.25 21.57 3.29
C SER A 392 0.41 21.82 1.92
N LEU A 393 -0.07 21.12 0.88
CA LEU A 393 0.33 21.42 -0.50
C LEU A 393 -0.21 22.77 -0.97
N SER A 394 0.67 23.65 -1.46
CA SER A 394 0.20 24.86 -2.15
C SER A 394 -0.33 24.52 -3.55
N SER A 395 -1.32 25.26 -4.04
CA SER A 395 -1.92 25.02 -5.37
C SER A 395 -0.94 25.18 -6.54
N HIS A 396 0.17 25.89 -6.34
CA HIS A 396 1.20 26.16 -7.36
C HIS A 396 2.41 25.21 -7.26
N GLU A 397 2.50 24.41 -6.20
CA GLU A 397 3.62 23.48 -5.99
C GLU A 397 3.56 22.35 -7.03
N LYS A 398 4.60 22.22 -7.85
CA LYS A 398 4.74 21.12 -8.81
C LYS A 398 5.16 19.84 -8.10
N VAL A 399 4.20 18.95 -7.86
CA VAL A 399 4.41 17.72 -7.10
C VAL A 399 4.58 16.51 -8.01
N PRO A 400 5.55 15.61 -7.74
CA PRO A 400 5.61 14.31 -8.40
C PRO A 400 4.39 13.45 -8.14
N LEU A 401 4.13 12.51 -9.05
CA LEU A 401 3.05 11.55 -8.94
C LEU A 401 3.59 10.12 -9.00
N VAL A 402 3.28 9.30 -7.99
CA VAL A 402 3.53 7.85 -8.00
C VAL A 402 2.22 7.14 -8.33
N LEU A 403 2.14 6.54 -9.51
CA LEU A 403 1.04 5.70 -9.94
C LEU A 403 1.25 4.27 -9.43
N VAL A 404 0.39 3.86 -8.50
CA VAL A 404 0.38 2.51 -7.92
C VAL A 404 -0.65 1.66 -8.62
N LEU A 405 -0.25 0.51 -9.15
CA LEU A 405 -1.15 -0.43 -9.80
C LEU A 405 -1.62 -1.51 -8.82
N ARG A 406 -2.87 -1.95 -8.98
CA ARG A 406 -3.46 -2.99 -8.13
C ARG A 406 -2.96 -4.38 -8.49
N PRO A 407 -2.57 -5.22 -7.52
CA PRO A 407 -2.34 -6.65 -7.73
C PRO A 407 -3.60 -7.40 -8.19
N PHE A 408 -3.44 -8.62 -8.72
CA PHE A 408 -4.53 -9.43 -9.28
C PHE A 408 -5.50 -9.91 -8.20
N ILE A 409 -5.00 -10.27 -7.02
CA ILE A 409 -5.87 -10.76 -5.94
C ILE A 409 -6.88 -9.68 -5.49
N GLU A 410 -6.52 -8.41 -5.66
CA GLU A 410 -7.32 -7.28 -5.20
C GLU A 410 -8.52 -6.99 -6.09
N THR A 411 -8.47 -7.43 -7.35
CA THR A 411 -9.57 -7.24 -8.30
C THR A 411 -10.71 -8.23 -8.08
N GLN A 412 -10.59 -9.15 -7.12
CA GLN A 412 -11.71 -9.98 -6.64
C GLN A 412 -12.72 -9.19 -5.81
N HIS A 413 -12.33 -8.02 -5.30
CA HIS A 413 -13.13 -7.22 -4.38
C HIS A 413 -13.44 -5.84 -5.00
N PRO A 414 -14.61 -5.25 -4.70
CA PRO A 414 -14.86 -3.86 -5.03
C PRO A 414 -13.76 -2.97 -4.44
N PHE A 415 -13.29 -2.00 -5.23
CA PHE A 415 -12.10 -1.20 -4.90
C PHE A 415 -12.16 -0.61 -3.49
N LEU A 416 -13.25 0.09 -3.16
CA LEU A 416 -13.46 0.76 -1.87
C LEU A 416 -13.61 -0.20 -0.68
N THR A 417 -13.67 -1.51 -0.90
CA THR A 417 -13.71 -2.54 0.14
C THR A 417 -12.56 -3.56 0.02
N SER A 418 -11.60 -3.29 -0.87
CA SER A 418 -10.48 -4.19 -1.13
C SER A 418 -9.56 -4.34 0.09
N PRO A 419 -8.81 -5.46 0.18
CA PRO A 419 -7.77 -5.65 1.20
C PRO A 419 -6.81 -4.47 1.36
N GLN A 420 -6.34 -3.80 0.28
CA GLN A 420 -5.50 -2.59 0.47
C GLN A 420 -6.23 -1.49 1.24
N MET A 421 -7.49 -1.19 0.90
CA MET A 421 -8.23 -0.14 1.60
C MET A 421 -8.44 -0.52 3.07
N SER A 422 -8.65 -1.81 3.34
CA SER A 422 -8.85 -2.35 4.68
C SER A 422 -7.57 -2.35 5.54
N ARG A 423 -6.38 -2.35 4.93
CA ARG A 423 -5.07 -2.22 5.60
C ARG A 423 -4.74 -0.76 5.88
N TYR A 424 -5.48 -0.15 6.81
CA TYR A 424 -5.38 1.28 7.10
C TYR A 424 -3.96 1.73 7.48
N TRP A 425 -3.22 0.90 8.20
CA TRP A 425 -1.83 1.16 8.54
C TRP A 425 -0.94 1.35 7.30
N GLY A 426 -1.18 0.61 6.22
CA GLY A 426 -0.45 0.72 4.96
C GLY A 426 -0.72 2.04 4.25
N LEU A 427 -1.95 2.57 4.40
CA LEU A 427 -2.33 3.90 3.91
C LEU A 427 -1.65 5.01 4.74
N LEU A 428 -1.60 4.86 6.06
CA LEU A 428 -0.87 5.78 6.95
C LEU A 428 0.62 5.80 6.63
N TRP A 429 1.21 4.65 6.32
CA TRP A 429 2.59 4.56 5.86
C TRP A 429 2.81 5.30 4.53
N ALA A 430 1.96 5.04 3.54
CA ALA A 430 2.02 5.75 2.27
C ALA A 430 1.86 7.27 2.46
N LYS A 431 1.01 7.71 3.41
CA LYS A 431 0.90 9.13 3.80
C LYS A 431 2.19 9.66 4.42
N ASN A 432 2.85 8.89 5.29
CA ASN A 432 4.13 9.27 5.87
C ASN A 432 5.19 9.50 4.78
N LEU A 433 5.30 8.58 3.83
CA LEU A 433 6.21 8.70 2.69
C LEU A 433 5.85 9.87 1.78
N SER A 434 4.56 10.04 1.47
CA SER A 434 4.03 11.21 0.75
C SER A 434 4.51 12.52 1.40
N ASN A 435 4.36 12.66 2.71
CA ASN A 435 4.84 13.81 3.47
C ASN A 435 6.37 13.98 3.43
N LYS A 436 7.12 12.89 3.63
CA LYS A 436 8.58 12.91 3.70
C LYS A 436 9.21 13.33 2.37
N TYR A 437 8.71 12.80 1.26
CA TYR A 437 9.27 13.02 -0.07
C TYR A 437 8.55 14.12 -0.86
N ARG A 438 7.43 14.61 -0.33
CA ARG A 438 6.50 15.55 -1.00
C ARG A 438 5.99 15.01 -2.34
N TYR A 439 5.62 13.74 -2.35
CA TYR A 439 5.09 13.04 -3.53
C TYR A 439 3.60 12.79 -3.36
N THR A 440 2.83 12.97 -4.44
CA THR A 440 1.45 12.52 -4.50
C THR A 440 1.42 11.06 -4.94
N ILE A 441 0.54 10.25 -4.35
CA ILE A 441 0.36 8.84 -4.67
C ILE A 441 -1.06 8.65 -5.20
N LEU A 442 -1.19 8.01 -6.35
CA LEU A 442 -2.48 7.72 -6.98
C LEU A 442 -2.58 6.21 -7.19
N MET A 443 -3.65 5.61 -6.69
CA MET A 443 -4.05 4.24 -7.05
C MET A 443 -5.45 4.27 -7.64
N PRO A 444 -5.60 4.19 -8.98
CA PRO A 444 -6.90 4.08 -9.61
C PRO A 444 -7.57 2.75 -9.25
N SER A 445 -8.90 2.76 -9.10
CA SER A 445 -9.69 1.52 -9.09
C SER A 445 -9.37 0.73 -10.35
N ALA A 446 -9.53 1.43 -11.49
CA ALA A 446 -9.47 0.97 -12.87
C ALA A 446 -10.33 -0.30 -13.11
N ARG A 447 -10.87 -0.45 -14.30
CA ARG A 447 -11.65 -1.65 -14.67
C ARG A 447 -10.73 -2.83 -14.96
N LEU A 448 -10.08 -3.31 -13.89
CA LEU A 448 -9.11 -4.41 -13.87
C LEU A 448 -9.77 -5.73 -13.44
N TYR A 449 -9.43 -6.83 -14.11
CA TYR A 449 -9.91 -8.16 -13.76
C TYR A 449 -8.81 -9.05 -13.13
N GLN A 450 -9.21 -10.14 -12.47
CA GLN A 450 -8.29 -11.10 -11.84
C GLN A 450 -7.57 -11.95 -12.87
N HIS A 451 -6.24 -12.11 -12.74
CA HIS A 451 -5.40 -12.84 -13.69
C HIS A 451 -5.53 -12.30 -15.11
N GLU A 452 -5.61 -10.98 -15.23
CA GLU A 452 -5.66 -10.30 -16.51
C GLU A 452 -4.46 -9.34 -16.63
N PRO A 453 -3.80 -9.30 -17.80
CA PRO A 453 -2.86 -8.24 -18.13
C PRO A 453 -3.56 -6.87 -18.14
N MET A 454 -2.84 -5.81 -18.54
CA MET A 454 -3.47 -4.51 -18.72
C MET A 454 -4.36 -4.51 -19.98
N THR A 455 -5.62 -4.06 -19.85
CA THR A 455 -6.57 -3.92 -20.97
C THR A 455 -6.74 -2.46 -21.39
N PRO A 456 -7.16 -2.17 -22.65
CA PRO A 456 -7.39 -0.80 -23.10
C PRO A 456 -8.37 0.01 -22.23
N ILE A 457 -9.43 -0.63 -21.72
CA ILE A 457 -10.39 0.00 -20.80
C ILE A 457 -9.73 0.40 -19.47
N ALA A 458 -8.89 -0.47 -18.91
CA ALA A 458 -8.16 -0.19 -17.68
C ALA A 458 -7.08 0.89 -17.88
N GLU A 459 -6.35 0.87 -19.01
CA GLU A 459 -5.38 1.93 -19.34
C GLU A 459 -6.05 3.29 -19.46
N ALA A 460 -7.16 3.35 -20.18
CA ALA A 460 -7.91 4.59 -20.35
C ALA A 460 -8.43 5.13 -19.00
N ASP A 461 -8.87 4.27 -18.08
CA ASP A 461 -9.25 4.70 -16.72
C ASP A 461 -8.06 5.19 -15.89
N ILE A 462 -6.90 4.55 -16.02
CA ILE A 462 -5.68 4.97 -15.34
C ILE A 462 -5.28 6.39 -15.79
N PHE A 463 -5.27 6.66 -17.09
CA PHE A 463 -4.92 7.98 -17.60
C PHE A 463 -5.97 9.03 -17.28
N GLN A 464 -7.27 8.71 -17.33
CA GLN A 464 -8.31 9.63 -16.89
C GLN A 464 -8.23 9.96 -15.40
N ALA A 465 -7.84 9.01 -14.54
CA ALA A 465 -7.60 9.30 -13.13
C ALA A 465 -6.41 10.26 -12.94
N ILE A 466 -5.32 10.11 -13.71
CA ILE A 466 -4.19 11.05 -13.70
C ILE A 466 -4.63 12.44 -14.17
N GLU A 467 -5.43 12.52 -15.23
CA GLU A 467 -6.00 13.77 -15.73
C GLU A 467 -6.91 14.44 -14.70
N ASP A 468 -7.76 13.67 -14.02
CA ASP A 468 -8.66 14.18 -13.00
C ASP A 468 -7.90 14.77 -11.80
N VAL A 469 -6.90 14.04 -11.28
CA VAL A 469 -5.99 14.56 -10.25
C VAL A 469 -5.30 15.85 -10.71
N SER A 470 -4.89 15.91 -11.98
CA SER A 470 -4.22 17.09 -12.54
C SER A 470 -5.11 18.34 -12.67
N LYS A 471 -6.45 18.21 -12.55
CA LYS A 471 -7.36 19.37 -12.47
C LYS A 471 -7.27 20.08 -11.13
N PHE A 472 -6.91 19.35 -10.07
CA PHE A 472 -6.92 19.85 -8.69
C PHE A 472 -5.51 20.07 -8.11
N TYR A 473 -4.51 19.37 -8.64
CA TYR A 473 -3.13 19.43 -8.18
C TYR A 473 -2.19 19.75 -9.34
N SER A 474 -1.21 20.61 -9.09
CA SER A 474 -0.15 20.92 -10.04
C SER A 474 0.82 19.74 -10.16
N ILE A 475 0.47 18.70 -10.93
CA ILE A 475 1.32 17.53 -11.13
C ILE A 475 2.51 17.85 -12.04
N ASP A 476 3.72 17.47 -11.61
CA ASP A 476 4.92 17.54 -12.43
C ASP A 476 4.95 16.42 -13.48
N LYS A 477 4.57 16.75 -14.71
CA LYS A 477 4.51 15.81 -15.85
C LYS A 477 5.85 15.16 -16.22
N ASN A 478 6.98 15.68 -15.74
CA ASN A 478 8.29 15.06 -15.96
C ASN A 478 8.70 14.10 -14.82
N ARG A 479 7.91 14.02 -13.75
CA ARG A 479 8.13 13.20 -12.55
C ARG A 479 6.89 12.39 -12.20
N ILE A 480 6.41 11.61 -13.18
CA ILE A 480 5.39 10.59 -13.00
C ILE A 480 6.07 9.23 -12.95
N TYR A 481 5.88 8.47 -11.88
CA TYR A 481 6.56 7.21 -11.62
C TYR A 481 5.57 6.05 -11.56
N LEU A 482 6.00 4.86 -12.00
CA LEU A 482 5.23 3.62 -11.83
C LEU A 482 5.66 2.87 -10.57
N HIS A 483 4.71 2.27 -9.89
CA HIS A 483 4.98 1.38 -8.76
C HIS A 483 4.08 0.13 -8.80
N GLY A 484 4.67 -1.03 -8.58
CA GLY A 484 3.95 -2.31 -8.57
C GLY A 484 4.58 -3.34 -7.63
N ASN A 485 3.73 -3.94 -6.79
CA ASN A 485 4.09 -5.05 -5.89
C ASN A 485 3.55 -6.37 -6.44
N CYS A 486 4.34 -7.45 -6.35
CA CYS A 486 3.89 -8.79 -6.78
C CYS A 486 3.33 -8.73 -8.21
N SER A 487 2.08 -9.16 -8.44
CA SER A 487 1.48 -9.16 -9.78
C SER A 487 1.15 -7.78 -10.35
N ALA A 488 1.16 -6.73 -9.53
CA ALA A 488 1.12 -5.37 -10.06
C ALA A 488 2.43 -5.01 -10.79
N GLY A 489 3.55 -5.67 -10.49
CA GLY A 489 4.81 -5.51 -11.22
C GLY A 489 4.68 -5.88 -12.69
N TYR A 490 3.95 -6.95 -13.00
CA TYR A 490 3.60 -7.33 -14.38
C TYR A 490 2.82 -6.20 -15.09
N ARG A 491 1.81 -5.65 -14.42
CA ARG A 491 1.01 -4.53 -14.95
C ARG A 491 1.84 -3.28 -15.17
N SER A 492 2.79 -2.99 -14.27
CA SER A 492 3.72 -1.86 -14.42
C SER A 492 4.61 -2.04 -15.65
N LEU A 493 5.11 -3.26 -15.88
CA LEU A 493 5.90 -3.60 -17.05
C LEU A 493 5.10 -3.45 -18.36
N VAL A 494 3.84 -3.90 -18.41
CA VAL A 494 2.96 -3.72 -19.58
C VAL A 494 2.70 -2.23 -19.84
N LEU A 495 2.38 -1.45 -18.80
CA LEU A 495 2.09 -0.02 -18.97
C LEU A 495 3.35 0.77 -19.38
N ALA A 496 4.53 0.37 -18.87
CA ALA A 496 5.82 0.89 -19.30
C ALA A 496 6.12 0.56 -20.76
N GLU A 497 5.80 -0.66 -21.22
CA GLU A 497 5.94 -1.06 -22.63
C GLU A 497 5.04 -0.25 -23.56
N HIS A 498 3.75 -0.08 -23.20
CA HIS A 498 2.79 0.62 -24.04
C HIS A 498 3.01 2.14 -24.06
N HIS A 499 3.45 2.72 -22.93
CA HIS A 499 3.60 4.16 -22.74
C HIS A 499 4.97 4.56 -22.19
N PRO A 500 6.07 4.18 -22.88
CA PRO A 500 7.41 4.31 -22.30
C PRO A 500 7.83 5.78 -22.15
N HIS A 501 7.23 6.66 -22.96
CA HIS A 501 7.41 8.11 -22.93
C HIS A 501 6.60 8.83 -21.83
N TYR A 502 5.79 8.12 -21.05
CA TYR A 502 4.95 8.76 -20.03
C TYR A 502 5.63 8.78 -18.65
N PHE A 503 6.48 7.79 -18.37
CA PHE A 503 7.03 7.56 -17.03
C PHE A 503 8.50 7.95 -16.92
N ALA A 504 8.87 8.49 -15.76
CA ALA A 504 10.22 8.92 -15.44
C ALA A 504 11.09 7.81 -14.84
N ALA A 505 10.46 6.86 -14.14
CA ALA A 505 11.09 5.70 -13.54
C ALA A 505 10.01 4.70 -13.06
N MET A 506 10.43 3.49 -12.71
CA MET A 506 9.57 2.44 -12.19
C MET A 506 10.17 1.77 -10.95
N GLY A 507 9.32 1.47 -9.95
CA GLY A 507 9.67 0.70 -8.76
C GLY A 507 8.89 -0.61 -8.70
N LEU A 508 9.63 -1.72 -8.67
CA LEU A 508 9.09 -3.07 -8.67
C LEU A 508 9.46 -3.77 -7.37
N TYR A 509 8.48 -4.23 -6.60
CA TYR A 509 8.70 -4.91 -5.32
C TYR A 509 8.26 -6.37 -5.42
N ALA A 510 9.22 -7.28 -5.23
CA ALA A 510 9.06 -8.73 -5.42
C ALA A 510 8.10 -9.01 -6.60
N PRO A 511 8.43 -8.59 -7.84
CA PRO A 511 7.47 -8.56 -8.93
C PRO A 511 7.18 -9.94 -9.49
N VAL A 512 5.94 -10.19 -9.89
CA VAL A 512 5.66 -11.18 -10.93
C VAL A 512 6.08 -10.54 -12.24
N THR A 513 6.96 -11.22 -12.97
CA THR A 513 7.47 -10.69 -14.23
C THR A 513 6.76 -11.34 -15.41
N HIS A 514 6.38 -12.62 -15.35
CA HIS A 514 5.70 -13.38 -16.39
C HIS A 514 4.42 -14.05 -15.86
N LEU A 515 3.52 -14.43 -16.76
CA LEU A 515 2.29 -15.17 -16.44
C LEU A 515 2.44 -16.63 -16.93
N LEU A 516 2.29 -17.59 -16.01
CA LEU A 516 2.62 -19.02 -16.24
C LEU A 516 1.52 -19.82 -16.97
N ASN A 517 0.25 -19.39 -16.95
CA ASN A 517 -0.91 -20.19 -17.37
C ASN A 517 -1.82 -19.45 -18.37
N GLU A 518 -1.25 -18.88 -19.43
CA GLU A 518 -2.03 -18.06 -20.36
C GLU A 518 -1.88 -18.46 -21.83
N ASN A 519 -2.83 -18.02 -22.64
CA ASN A 519 -2.89 -18.36 -24.06
C ASN A 519 -1.64 -17.87 -24.82
N SER A 520 -1.41 -18.44 -26.01
CA SER A 520 -0.23 -18.17 -26.83
C SER A 520 -0.02 -16.69 -27.17
N TRP A 521 -1.07 -15.87 -27.14
CA TRP A 521 -0.98 -14.44 -27.40
C TRP A 521 -0.33 -13.67 -26.26
N ILE A 522 -0.74 -13.91 -25.01
CA ILE A 522 -0.16 -13.20 -23.85
C ILE A 522 1.31 -13.57 -23.69
N ILE A 523 1.67 -14.83 -23.95
CA ILE A 523 3.06 -15.28 -24.00
C ILE A 523 3.84 -14.56 -25.12
N LYS A 524 3.23 -14.30 -26.29
CA LYS A 524 3.88 -13.56 -27.39
C LYS A 524 4.06 -12.07 -27.09
N ASN A 525 3.13 -11.47 -26.36
CA ASN A 525 3.10 -10.03 -26.07
C ASN A 525 3.44 -9.73 -24.62
N SER A 526 4.22 -10.61 -23.98
CA SER A 526 4.66 -10.37 -22.60
C SER A 526 5.73 -9.28 -22.60
N PRO A 527 5.75 -8.40 -21.59
CA PRO A 527 6.66 -7.26 -21.56
C PRO A 527 8.13 -7.66 -21.50
N GLN A 528 8.48 -8.90 -21.13
CA GLN A 528 9.85 -9.40 -21.19
C GLN A 528 10.35 -9.69 -22.60
N LYS A 529 9.45 -9.94 -23.55
CA LYS A 529 9.84 -10.04 -24.96
C LYS A 529 10.12 -8.65 -25.55
N ASN A 530 9.44 -7.63 -25.03
CA ASN A 530 9.45 -6.27 -25.55
C ASN A 530 10.27 -5.28 -24.71
N MET A 531 11.24 -5.74 -23.91
CA MET A 531 11.99 -4.87 -22.96
C MET A 531 12.67 -3.65 -23.58
N ASN A 532 13.02 -3.73 -24.87
CA ASN A 532 13.63 -2.60 -25.58
C ASN A 532 12.70 -1.38 -25.64
N SER A 533 11.38 -1.57 -25.57
CA SER A 533 10.39 -0.48 -25.58
C SER A 533 10.52 0.43 -24.35
N TYR A 534 10.86 -0.12 -23.19
CA TYR A 534 10.99 0.59 -21.92
C TYR A 534 12.44 0.69 -21.41
N LYS A 535 13.44 0.48 -22.27
CA LYS A 535 14.87 0.57 -21.94
C LYS A 535 15.30 1.93 -21.38
N THR A 536 14.57 2.99 -21.71
CA THR A 536 14.82 4.37 -21.27
C THR A 536 14.14 4.72 -19.94
N ILE A 537 13.46 3.76 -19.29
CA ILE A 537 12.82 3.94 -17.98
C ILE A 537 13.71 3.29 -16.90
N PRO A 538 14.45 4.09 -16.10
CA PRO A 538 15.19 3.58 -14.96
C PRO A 538 14.29 2.79 -14.01
N THR A 539 14.71 1.57 -13.67
CA THR A 539 13.92 0.65 -12.85
C THR A 539 14.66 0.30 -11.58
N ILE A 540 14.00 0.37 -10.43
CA ILE A 540 14.46 -0.27 -9.19
C ILE A 540 13.66 -1.56 -8.96
N LEU A 541 14.35 -2.65 -8.65
CA LEU A 541 13.76 -3.90 -8.19
C LEU A 541 14.18 -4.11 -6.74
N HIS A 542 13.20 -4.11 -5.84
CA HIS A 542 13.38 -4.40 -4.43
C HIS A 542 12.82 -5.78 -4.07
N TYR A 543 13.54 -6.58 -3.28
CA TYR A 543 13.02 -7.83 -2.75
C TYR A 543 13.68 -8.24 -1.43
N ASP A 544 13.00 -9.10 -0.67
CA ASP A 544 13.56 -9.73 0.51
C ASP A 544 14.22 -11.07 0.13
N PRO A 545 15.53 -11.27 0.42
CA PRO A 545 16.22 -12.52 0.13
C PRO A 545 15.62 -13.76 0.81
N VAL A 546 14.84 -13.61 1.88
CA VAL A 546 14.17 -14.72 2.58
C VAL A 546 12.66 -14.78 2.32
N ASP A 547 12.17 -14.04 1.34
CA ASP A 547 10.77 -14.07 0.95
C ASP A 547 10.35 -15.46 0.43
N THR A 548 9.28 -16.01 1.01
CA THR A 548 8.66 -17.27 0.59
C THR A 548 7.38 -17.06 -0.22
N HIS A 549 6.85 -15.84 -0.28
CA HIS A 549 5.63 -15.51 -1.02
C HIS A 549 5.91 -15.34 -2.53
N ASN A 550 6.89 -14.51 -2.89
CA ASN A 550 7.35 -14.39 -4.27
C ASN A 550 8.90 -14.40 -4.30
N PRO A 551 9.53 -15.58 -4.16
CA PRO A 551 10.97 -15.72 -3.96
C PRO A 551 11.78 -15.23 -5.16
N TYR A 552 13.08 -14.98 -4.95
CA TYR A 552 14.04 -14.56 -6.00
C TYR A 552 13.98 -15.41 -7.27
N SER A 553 13.66 -16.70 -7.17
CA SER A 553 13.51 -17.62 -8.31
C SER A 553 12.48 -17.15 -9.33
N GLU A 554 11.47 -16.37 -8.94
CA GLU A 554 10.35 -15.94 -9.79
C GLU A 554 10.71 -14.78 -10.73
N PHE A 555 11.76 -14.02 -10.43
CA PHE A 555 12.18 -12.86 -11.22
C PHE A 555 13.68 -12.79 -11.52
N LYS A 556 14.46 -13.82 -11.16
CA LYS A 556 15.89 -13.92 -11.51
C LYS A 556 16.14 -13.80 -13.03
N ASP A 557 15.24 -14.33 -13.85
CA ASP A 557 15.41 -14.32 -15.31
C ASP A 557 15.18 -12.90 -15.85
N PHE A 558 14.26 -12.13 -15.26
CA PHE A 558 14.09 -10.72 -15.59
C PHE A 558 15.34 -9.88 -15.24
N ILE A 559 15.99 -10.17 -14.11
CA ILE A 559 17.27 -9.51 -13.74
C ILE A 559 18.35 -9.83 -14.79
N LYS A 560 18.45 -11.11 -15.17
CA LYS A 560 19.39 -11.55 -16.22
C LYS A 560 19.09 -10.88 -17.56
N ASP A 561 17.83 -10.80 -17.97
CA ASP A 561 17.42 -10.19 -19.23
C ASP A 561 17.66 -8.67 -19.23
N CYS A 562 17.44 -7.99 -18.10
CA CYS A 562 17.81 -6.59 -17.93
C CYS A 562 19.31 -6.38 -18.18
N HIS A 563 20.17 -7.24 -17.62
CA HIS A 563 21.61 -7.16 -17.85
C HIS A 563 21.96 -7.40 -19.33
N ILE A 564 21.40 -8.43 -19.96
CA ILE A 564 21.66 -8.77 -21.37
C ILE A 564 21.22 -7.65 -22.32
N LYS A 565 20.03 -7.08 -22.09
CA LYS A 565 19.46 -6.02 -22.95
C LYS A 565 19.88 -4.61 -22.53
N GLN A 566 20.70 -4.49 -21.48
CA GLN A 566 21.17 -3.24 -20.89
C GLN A 566 20.01 -2.32 -20.45
N ILE A 567 18.98 -2.90 -19.85
CA ILE A 567 17.91 -2.14 -19.20
C ILE A 567 18.48 -1.57 -17.89
N PRO A 568 18.32 -0.26 -17.61
CA PRO A 568 18.85 0.37 -16.41
C PRO A 568 18.11 -0.14 -15.16
N LEU A 569 18.72 -1.11 -14.49
CA LEU A 569 18.17 -1.78 -13.32
C LEU A 569 19.03 -1.50 -12.09
N THR A 570 18.41 -1.01 -11.01
CA THR A 570 19.00 -0.94 -9.66
C THR A 570 18.38 -2.03 -8.79
N ILE A 571 19.21 -2.88 -8.19
CA ILE A 571 18.75 -3.93 -7.28
C ILE A 571 18.87 -3.42 -5.84
N SER A 572 17.80 -3.57 -5.07
CA SER A 572 17.77 -3.29 -3.63
C SER A 572 17.30 -4.54 -2.90
N THR A 573 17.98 -4.92 -1.81
CA THR A 573 17.59 -6.08 -1.00
C THR A 573 17.59 -5.72 0.47
N LYS A 574 16.62 -6.24 1.21
CA LYS A 574 16.56 -6.06 2.67
C LYS A 574 15.96 -7.30 3.31
N LYS A 575 16.72 -7.99 4.17
CA LYS A 575 16.22 -9.17 4.88
C LYS A 575 15.05 -8.78 5.79
N TYR A 576 14.03 -9.62 5.84
CA TYR A 576 12.78 -9.40 6.60
C TYR A 576 11.93 -8.21 6.14
N SER A 577 12.24 -7.54 5.02
CA SER A 577 11.28 -6.60 4.39
C SER A 577 10.07 -7.34 3.81
N GLY A 578 10.22 -8.65 3.58
CA GLY A 578 9.28 -9.70 3.19
C GLY A 578 7.99 -9.69 4.00
N LEU A 579 8.16 -9.58 5.32
CA LEU A 579 7.08 -9.58 6.30
C LEU A 579 6.10 -8.42 6.11
N HIS A 580 6.52 -7.34 5.42
CA HIS A 580 5.77 -6.11 5.32
C HIS A 580 5.53 -5.61 3.87
N TYR A 581 6.26 -6.08 2.85
CA TYR A 581 6.00 -5.59 1.47
C TYR A 581 4.63 -6.02 0.91
N ASN A 582 4.14 -7.22 1.28
CA ASN A 582 2.83 -7.73 0.87
C ASN A 582 1.64 -6.88 1.36
N VAL A 583 1.93 -5.92 2.23
CA VAL A 583 0.96 -5.11 2.96
C VAL A 583 1.21 -3.60 2.78
N HIS A 584 2.33 -3.19 2.17
CA HIS A 584 2.58 -1.81 1.77
C HIS A 584 1.93 -1.43 0.43
N LEU A 585 1.51 -0.17 0.33
CA LEU A 585 1.06 0.41 -0.94
C LEU A 585 2.24 0.86 -1.80
N VAL A 586 3.24 1.50 -1.17
CA VAL A 586 4.50 1.95 -1.78
C VAL A 586 5.67 1.72 -0.80
N GLY A 587 6.87 1.50 -1.34
CA GLY A 587 8.09 1.37 -0.55
C GLY A 587 8.95 2.63 -0.52
N GLU A 588 9.74 2.79 0.54
CA GLU A 588 10.63 3.94 0.74
C GLU A 588 11.81 3.92 -0.25
N GLU A 589 12.33 2.74 -0.57
CA GLU A 589 13.45 2.55 -1.50
C GLU A 589 13.10 3.04 -2.91
N ALA A 590 11.86 2.84 -3.36
CA ALA A 590 11.39 3.42 -4.62
C ALA A 590 11.39 4.96 -4.58
N PHE A 591 10.95 5.56 -3.49
CA PHE A 591 10.88 7.02 -3.37
C PHE A 591 12.27 7.64 -3.34
N ASP A 592 13.22 7.03 -2.61
CA ASP A 592 14.63 7.39 -2.64
C ASP A 592 15.20 7.30 -4.06
N PHE A 593 14.92 6.19 -4.77
CA PHE A 593 15.37 5.99 -6.14
C PHE A 593 14.80 7.04 -7.11
N PHE A 594 13.54 7.43 -6.94
CA PHE A 594 12.85 8.40 -7.80
C PHE A 594 13.33 9.84 -7.65
N LYS A 595 13.96 10.21 -6.53
CA LYS A 595 14.28 11.60 -6.15
C LYS A 595 14.84 12.46 -7.28
N ASP A 596 15.76 11.90 -8.06
CA ASP A 596 16.49 12.61 -9.13
C ASP A 596 16.09 12.15 -10.54
N LYS A 597 15.03 11.33 -10.67
CA LYS A 597 14.61 10.80 -11.97
C LYS A 597 13.66 11.77 -12.65
N LYS A 598 13.88 11.97 -13.94
CA LYS A 598 13.00 12.72 -14.82
C LYS A 598 12.80 11.92 -16.09
N ARG A 599 11.63 12.09 -16.70
CA ARG A 599 11.32 11.50 -17.99
C ARG A 599 12.43 11.79 -19.01
N SER A 600 12.87 10.74 -19.70
CA SER A 600 13.89 10.85 -20.75
C SER A 600 13.40 11.70 -21.93
N THR A 601 14.28 12.54 -22.46
CA THR A 601 14.06 13.31 -23.69
C THR A 601 14.44 12.53 -24.95
N GLU A 602 15.18 11.42 -24.82
CA GLU A 602 15.68 10.58 -25.91
C GLU A 602 14.55 9.92 -26.71
N PHE A 603 13.34 9.86 -26.13
CA PHE A 603 12.14 9.39 -26.81
C PHE A 603 11.75 10.20 -28.04
N LYS A 604 12.16 11.47 -28.17
CA LYS A 604 11.85 12.27 -29.37
C LYS A 604 12.45 11.68 -30.66
N ALA A 605 13.46 10.82 -30.57
CA ALA A 605 14.02 10.10 -31.72
C ALA A 605 13.40 8.70 -31.96
N ALA A 606 12.65 8.17 -30.99
CA ALA A 606 12.03 6.83 -31.04
C ALA A 606 10.55 6.84 -31.48
N ILE A 607 10.01 7.99 -31.89
CA ILE A 607 8.67 8.14 -32.48
C ILE A 607 8.70 7.67 -33.96
N SER A 608 9.26 6.50 -34.20
CA SER A 608 9.04 5.73 -35.43
C SER A 608 8.60 4.30 -35.14
N ARG A 609 8.32 3.95 -33.87
CA ARG A 609 7.81 2.64 -33.47
C ARG A 609 6.70 2.76 -32.42
N SER A 610 5.56 3.29 -32.83
CA SER A 610 4.26 2.82 -32.32
C SER A 610 3.67 1.70 -33.19
N GLU A 611 4.40 1.27 -34.22
CA GLU A 611 4.15 0.02 -34.92
C GLU A 611 5.04 -1.05 -34.28
N ASN A 612 4.47 -1.78 -33.33
CA ASN A 612 4.92 -3.13 -33.08
C ASN A 612 4.79 -3.88 -34.42
N PRO A 613 5.88 -4.36 -35.05
CA PRO A 613 5.81 -4.91 -36.41
C PRO A 613 4.96 -6.19 -36.51
N GLU A 614 4.54 -6.79 -35.38
CA GLU A 614 3.52 -7.85 -35.35
C GLU A 614 2.08 -7.35 -35.06
N ARG A 615 1.89 -6.13 -34.54
CA ARG A 615 0.60 -5.42 -34.65
C ARG A 615 0.66 -4.56 -35.92
N THR A 616 0.48 -5.22 -37.06
CA THR A 616 -0.06 -4.57 -38.26
C THR A 616 -1.37 -3.86 -37.90
N ILE A 617 -1.29 -2.60 -37.48
CA ILE A 617 -2.45 -1.74 -37.26
C ILE A 617 -3.01 -1.42 -38.64
N ASN A 618 -4.03 -2.17 -39.05
CA ASN A 618 -5.00 -1.72 -40.05
C ASN A 618 -6.40 -2.30 -39.84
N GLN A 619 -6.63 -3.14 -38.82
CA GLN A 619 -7.96 -3.71 -38.56
C GLN A 619 -8.29 -3.73 -37.06
N PRO A 620 -9.49 -3.24 -36.67
CA PRO A 620 -9.89 -3.12 -35.27
C PRO A 620 -10.10 -4.50 -34.64
N VAL A 621 -9.74 -4.67 -33.37
CA VAL A 621 -10.08 -5.88 -32.59
C VAL A 621 -11.10 -5.54 -31.50
N ILE A 622 -11.89 -6.53 -31.09
CA ILE A 622 -12.95 -6.36 -30.08
C ILE A 622 -12.43 -5.67 -28.82
N LEU A 623 -11.22 -6.00 -28.35
CA LEU A 623 -10.68 -5.42 -27.13
C LEU A 623 -10.42 -3.91 -27.22
N ASP A 624 -9.95 -3.41 -28.38
CA ASP A 624 -9.65 -1.98 -28.57
C ASP A 624 -10.91 -1.11 -28.58
N PHE A 625 -12.08 -1.72 -28.80
CA PHE A 625 -13.38 -1.06 -28.69
C PHE A 625 -13.56 -0.36 -27.33
N PHE A 626 -13.11 -1.01 -26.25
CA PHE A 626 -13.35 -0.55 -24.88
C PHE A 626 -12.35 0.50 -24.39
N GLY A 627 -11.30 0.80 -25.16
CA GLY A 627 -10.33 1.87 -24.86
C GLY A 627 -10.79 3.27 -25.28
N HIS A 628 -11.96 3.41 -25.91
CA HIS A 628 -12.54 4.66 -26.39
C HIS A 628 -14.00 4.79 -25.96
N PRO A 629 -14.62 5.97 -26.00
CA PRO A 629 -16.04 6.13 -25.64
C PRO A 629 -16.94 5.11 -26.34
N TYR A 630 -17.80 4.40 -25.60
CA TYR A 630 -18.64 3.34 -26.14
C TYR A 630 -20.05 3.28 -25.54
N LEU A 631 -20.97 2.62 -26.26
CA LEU A 631 -22.34 2.29 -25.84
C LEU A 631 -22.73 0.88 -26.27
N PHE A 632 -23.53 0.22 -25.43
CA PHE A 632 -24.31 -0.95 -25.81
C PHE A 632 -25.67 -0.50 -26.35
N VAL A 633 -26.10 -1.11 -27.44
CA VAL A 633 -27.35 -0.77 -28.14
C VAL A 633 -28.23 -2.00 -28.23
N VAL A 634 -29.45 -1.85 -27.74
CA VAL A 634 -30.47 -2.90 -27.72
C VAL A 634 -31.75 -2.41 -28.36
N ASN A 635 -32.49 -3.31 -29.02
CA ASN A 635 -33.82 -2.96 -29.53
C ASN A 635 -34.79 -2.76 -28.35
N GLU A 636 -35.41 -1.58 -28.30
CA GLU A 636 -36.35 -1.18 -27.24
C GLU A 636 -37.49 -2.19 -27.07
N LYS A 637 -38.09 -2.60 -28.20
CA LYS A 637 -39.24 -3.53 -28.22
C LYS A 637 -38.85 -4.92 -27.79
N ASP A 638 -37.62 -5.36 -28.09
CA ASP A 638 -37.14 -6.68 -27.70
C ASP A 638 -36.93 -6.74 -26.19
N LEU A 639 -36.34 -5.70 -25.58
CA LEU A 639 -36.13 -5.66 -24.14
C LEU A 639 -37.44 -5.75 -23.35
N ALA A 640 -38.48 -5.05 -23.81
CA ALA A 640 -39.82 -5.05 -23.20
C ALA A 640 -40.52 -6.42 -23.26
N LYS A 641 -40.29 -7.19 -24.33
CA LYS A 641 -40.95 -8.50 -24.56
C LYS A 641 -40.33 -9.67 -23.79
N GLN A 642 -39.26 -9.46 -23.04
CA GLN A 642 -38.51 -10.50 -22.33
C GLN A 642 -38.03 -11.68 -23.22
N GLY A 643 -37.88 -11.48 -24.54
CA GLY A 643 -37.40 -12.50 -25.47
C GLY A 643 -35.91 -12.85 -25.34
N LYS A 644 -35.39 -13.74 -26.20
CA LYS A 644 -33.99 -14.21 -26.15
C LYS A 644 -32.95 -13.08 -26.24
N THR A 645 -33.12 -12.10 -27.13
CA THR A 645 -32.24 -10.91 -27.23
C THR A 645 -32.23 -10.11 -25.92
N ALA A 646 -33.39 -9.92 -25.29
CA ALA A 646 -33.51 -9.22 -24.01
C ALA A 646 -32.81 -9.96 -22.87
N TYR A 647 -32.93 -11.30 -22.86
CA TYR A 647 -32.22 -12.15 -21.92
C TYR A 647 -30.71 -11.98 -22.07
N VAL A 648 -30.17 -12.09 -23.28
CA VAL A 648 -28.75 -11.90 -23.57
C VAL A 648 -28.25 -10.51 -23.14
N ALA A 649 -28.98 -9.45 -23.48
CA ALA A 649 -28.64 -8.09 -23.06
C ALA A 649 -28.57 -7.96 -21.52
N ARG A 650 -29.56 -8.48 -20.80
CA ARG A 650 -29.58 -8.47 -19.33
C ARG A 650 -28.42 -9.26 -18.72
N MET A 651 -28.01 -10.36 -19.34
CA MET A 651 -26.85 -11.13 -18.89
C MET A 651 -25.55 -10.34 -19.05
N ILE A 652 -25.33 -9.70 -20.21
CA ILE A 652 -24.18 -8.81 -20.44
C ILE A 652 -24.17 -7.66 -19.41
N MET A 653 -25.31 -7.00 -19.18
CA MET A 653 -25.44 -5.94 -18.16
C MET A 653 -25.02 -6.41 -16.78
N LYS A 654 -25.55 -7.56 -16.36
CA LYS A 654 -25.29 -8.13 -15.04
C LYS A 654 -23.81 -8.50 -14.88
N GLU A 655 -23.20 -9.03 -15.93
CA GLU A 655 -21.75 -9.31 -15.93
C GLU A 655 -20.92 -8.02 -15.86
N TYR A 656 -21.30 -6.99 -16.61
CA TYR A 656 -20.62 -5.69 -16.63
C TYR A 656 -20.60 -5.09 -15.23
N GLU A 657 -21.76 -5.00 -14.59
CA GLU A 657 -21.89 -4.45 -13.23
C GLU A 657 -21.18 -5.30 -12.19
N LYS A 658 -21.28 -6.63 -12.29
CA LYS A 658 -20.66 -7.55 -11.33
C LYS A 658 -19.14 -7.53 -11.41
N LEU A 659 -18.56 -7.39 -12.60
CA LEU A 659 -17.13 -7.56 -12.82
C LEU A 659 -16.36 -6.25 -12.89
N LEU A 660 -16.97 -5.20 -13.45
CA LEU A 660 -16.34 -3.88 -13.59
C LEU A 660 -16.79 -2.91 -12.50
N PHE A 661 -17.76 -3.29 -11.66
CA PHE A 661 -18.32 -2.45 -10.60
C PHE A 661 -18.82 -1.09 -11.12
N ALA A 662 -19.30 -1.06 -12.36
CA ALA A 662 -19.74 0.12 -13.07
C ALA A 662 -21.10 -0.13 -13.74
N ARG A 663 -21.92 0.91 -13.91
CA ARG A 663 -23.19 0.79 -14.62
C ARG A 663 -22.93 0.59 -16.12
N CYS A 664 -23.58 -0.41 -16.71
CA CYS A 664 -23.44 -0.68 -18.15
C CYS A 664 -24.04 0.46 -19.00
N PRO A 665 -23.30 1.04 -19.97
CA PRO A 665 -23.79 2.16 -20.77
C PRO A 665 -24.71 1.69 -21.90
N ILE A 666 -25.99 1.52 -21.59
CA ILE A 666 -27.00 1.08 -22.56
C ILE A 666 -27.83 2.24 -23.08
N LYS A 667 -28.14 2.16 -24.37
CA LYS A 667 -29.06 3.06 -25.06
C LYS A 667 -30.01 2.25 -25.94
N TYR A 668 -31.28 2.66 -26.00
CA TYR A 668 -32.24 2.01 -26.90
C TYR A 668 -31.98 2.42 -28.34
N ASP A 669 -32.25 1.51 -29.27
CA ASP A 669 -32.10 1.77 -30.70
C ASP A 669 -32.89 3.01 -31.15
N SER A 670 -34.09 3.23 -30.59
CA SER A 670 -34.93 4.41 -30.83
C SER A 670 -34.27 5.73 -30.43
N GLU A 671 -33.30 5.72 -29.51
CA GLU A 671 -32.63 6.90 -28.99
C GLU A 671 -31.28 7.19 -29.68
N ILE A 672 -30.78 6.26 -30.52
CA ILE A 672 -29.48 6.38 -31.18
C ILE A 672 -29.49 7.50 -32.22
N THR A 673 -28.49 8.37 -32.13
CA THR A 673 -28.32 9.57 -32.96
C THR A 673 -27.06 9.50 -33.83
N THR A 674 -26.94 10.40 -34.82
CA THR A 674 -25.70 10.58 -35.59
C THR A 674 -24.51 10.93 -34.70
N HIS A 675 -24.74 11.76 -33.67
CA HIS A 675 -23.70 12.14 -32.70
C HIS A 675 -23.11 10.93 -31.98
N ASP A 676 -23.92 9.91 -31.66
CA ASP A 676 -23.43 8.68 -31.04
C ASP A 676 -22.47 7.92 -31.98
N PHE A 677 -22.79 7.82 -33.28
CA PHE A 677 -21.90 7.20 -34.28
C PHE A 677 -20.62 8.00 -34.55
N GLU A 678 -20.69 9.32 -34.44
CA GLU A 678 -19.53 10.21 -34.62
C GLU A 678 -18.57 10.15 -33.44
N THR A 679 -19.10 10.02 -32.22
CA THR A 679 -18.31 10.20 -30.99
C THR A 679 -17.97 8.90 -30.27
N LYS A 680 -18.73 7.82 -30.49
CA LYS A 680 -18.62 6.57 -29.71
C LYS A 680 -18.51 5.32 -30.58
N ASN A 681 -17.92 4.29 -30.00
CA ASN A 681 -18.00 2.93 -30.50
C ASN A 681 -19.35 2.31 -30.09
N LEU A 682 -19.99 1.55 -30.96
CA LEU A 682 -21.35 1.01 -30.73
C LEU A 682 -21.37 -0.51 -30.73
N PHE A 683 -21.88 -1.10 -29.66
CA PHE A 683 -22.03 -2.55 -29.49
C PHE A 683 -23.49 -2.93 -29.67
N PHE A 684 -23.86 -3.45 -30.84
CA PHE A 684 -25.20 -3.89 -31.18
C PHE A 684 -25.45 -5.31 -30.66
N ILE A 685 -26.48 -5.49 -29.83
CA ILE A 685 -26.95 -6.81 -29.37
C ILE A 685 -28.21 -7.17 -30.16
N GLY A 686 -28.09 -8.17 -31.02
CA GLY A 686 -29.09 -8.50 -32.04
C GLY A 686 -28.79 -7.86 -33.41
N HIS A 687 -29.66 -8.11 -34.38
CA HIS A 687 -29.55 -7.55 -35.74
C HIS A 687 -30.84 -6.87 -36.25
N ASN A 688 -31.96 -7.05 -35.54
CA ASN A 688 -33.24 -6.44 -35.89
C ASN A 688 -33.41 -5.14 -35.08
N PHE A 689 -33.03 -4.01 -35.66
CA PHE A 689 -33.24 -2.68 -35.07
C PHE A 689 -34.33 -1.92 -35.82
N ASN A 690 -35.08 -1.06 -35.15
CA ASN A 690 -36.11 -0.21 -35.75
C ASN A 690 -35.52 1.10 -36.31
N ASN A 691 -34.40 1.56 -35.76
CA ASN A 691 -33.74 2.81 -36.15
C ASN A 691 -33.14 2.75 -37.57
N ASN A 692 -33.52 3.71 -38.42
CA ASN A 692 -33.08 3.78 -39.83
C ASN A 692 -31.59 4.06 -39.99
N LEU A 693 -30.98 4.83 -39.09
CA LEU A 693 -29.54 5.10 -39.10
C LEU A 693 -28.75 3.81 -38.87
N ILE A 694 -29.15 3.02 -37.87
CA ILE A 694 -28.54 1.71 -37.60
C ILE A 694 -28.69 0.78 -38.81
N LYS A 695 -29.90 0.66 -39.37
CA LYS A 695 -30.13 -0.16 -40.58
C LYS A 695 -29.24 0.24 -41.75
N LYS A 696 -29.08 1.55 -42.00
CA LYS A 696 -28.23 2.06 -43.07
C LYS A 696 -26.75 1.75 -42.80
N SER A 697 -26.28 1.94 -41.58
CA SER A 697 -24.91 1.61 -41.18
C SER A 697 -24.62 0.12 -41.31
N LEU A 698 -25.52 -0.75 -40.83
CA LEU A 698 -25.35 -2.21 -40.93
C LEU A 698 -25.37 -2.73 -42.37
N LYS A 699 -26.03 -2.04 -43.31
CA LYS A 699 -25.97 -2.37 -44.75
C LYS A 699 -24.64 -2.01 -45.41
N ASN A 700 -23.90 -1.07 -44.82
CA ASN A 700 -22.64 -0.55 -45.37
C ASN A 700 -21.40 -1.22 -44.76
N ILE A 701 -21.58 -2.17 -43.85
CA ILE A 701 -20.51 -3.04 -43.36
C ILE A 701 -20.60 -4.40 -44.07
N SER A 702 -19.49 -5.13 -44.11
CA SER A 702 -19.41 -6.44 -44.77
C SER A 702 -20.05 -7.55 -43.92
N LEU A 703 -21.36 -7.46 -43.67
CA LEU A 703 -22.14 -8.41 -42.89
C LEU A 703 -23.46 -8.76 -43.60
N SER A 704 -23.73 -10.04 -43.79
CA SER A 704 -25.02 -10.55 -44.29
C SER A 704 -25.49 -11.70 -43.42
N ILE A 705 -26.70 -11.59 -42.88
CA ILE A 705 -27.32 -12.59 -42.00
C ILE A 705 -28.56 -13.12 -42.72
N LYS A 706 -28.61 -14.44 -42.96
CA LYS A 706 -29.77 -15.17 -43.46
C LYS A 706 -30.03 -16.36 -42.55
N HIS A 707 -31.25 -16.88 -42.57
CA HIS A 707 -31.70 -17.98 -41.69
C HIS A 707 -30.75 -19.19 -41.64
N ASP A 708 -30.10 -19.52 -42.76
CA ASP A 708 -29.24 -20.69 -42.97
C ASP A 708 -27.75 -20.34 -43.18
N GLN A 709 -27.37 -19.06 -43.17
CA GLN A 709 -25.98 -18.64 -43.36
C GLN A 709 -25.67 -17.26 -42.78
N VAL A 710 -24.44 -17.07 -42.33
CA VAL A 710 -23.86 -15.77 -41.95
C VAL A 710 -22.62 -15.52 -42.80
N LYS A 711 -22.56 -14.39 -43.50
CA LYS A 711 -21.37 -13.95 -44.23
C LYS A 711 -20.77 -12.74 -43.53
N ILE A 712 -19.50 -12.84 -43.13
CA ILE A 712 -18.75 -11.77 -42.46
C ILE A 712 -17.47 -11.55 -43.27
N ASN A 713 -17.26 -10.33 -43.75
CA ASN A 713 -16.20 -10.00 -44.71
C ASN A 713 -16.27 -10.96 -45.92
N ASN A 714 -15.18 -11.69 -46.18
CA ASN A 714 -15.08 -12.64 -47.28
C ASN A 714 -15.39 -14.09 -46.86
N THR A 715 -15.71 -14.33 -45.59
CA THR A 715 -15.93 -15.67 -45.04
C THR A 715 -17.42 -15.97 -44.92
N LEU A 716 -17.83 -17.14 -45.40
CA LEU A 716 -19.20 -17.65 -45.31
C LEU A 716 -19.26 -18.77 -44.28
N TYR A 717 -20.20 -18.66 -43.34
CA TYR A 717 -20.53 -19.67 -42.34
C TYR A 717 -21.93 -20.22 -42.64
N GLN A 718 -22.05 -21.53 -42.83
CA GLN A 718 -23.32 -22.20 -43.17
C GLN A 718 -23.90 -22.92 -41.96
N GLY A 719 -25.23 -22.88 -41.80
CA GLY A 719 -25.95 -23.48 -40.68
C GLY A 719 -27.01 -22.56 -40.05
N GLU A 720 -27.88 -23.14 -39.22
CA GLU A 720 -28.94 -22.42 -38.49
C GLU A 720 -28.57 -22.26 -37.02
N GLY A 721 -28.77 -21.07 -36.46
CA GLY A 721 -28.43 -20.75 -35.07
C GLY A 721 -26.97 -20.35 -34.84
N ILE A 722 -26.25 -19.99 -35.90
CA ILE A 722 -24.89 -19.48 -35.84
C ILE A 722 -24.89 -18.20 -35.01
N THR A 723 -24.31 -18.27 -33.82
CA THR A 723 -24.10 -17.10 -32.97
C THR A 723 -22.71 -16.54 -33.25
N PHE A 724 -22.59 -15.23 -33.40
CA PHE A 724 -21.34 -14.58 -33.76
C PHE A 724 -21.17 -13.22 -33.10
N GLU A 725 -19.92 -12.82 -32.91
CA GLU A 725 -19.48 -11.48 -32.56
C GLU A 725 -18.50 -11.00 -33.64
N ALA A 726 -18.73 -9.81 -34.21
CA ALA A 726 -17.81 -9.25 -35.19
C ALA A 726 -17.66 -7.73 -35.04
N ILE A 727 -16.43 -7.24 -35.19
CA ILE A 727 -16.09 -5.81 -35.17
C ILE A 727 -15.85 -5.27 -36.56
N PHE A 728 -16.32 -4.05 -36.82
CA PHE A 728 -16.22 -3.32 -38.07
C PHE A 728 -15.87 -1.86 -37.80
N SER A 729 -15.21 -1.20 -38.74
CA SER A 729 -15.13 0.27 -38.73
C SER A 729 -16.52 0.86 -38.97
N SER A 730 -16.87 1.91 -38.23
CA SER A 730 -18.13 2.61 -38.43
C SER A 730 -18.15 3.27 -39.81
N PRO A 731 -19.21 3.08 -40.62
CA PRO A 731 -19.34 3.71 -41.94
C PRO A 731 -19.61 5.22 -41.85
N ILE A 732 -19.90 5.74 -40.66
CA ILE A 732 -20.14 7.18 -40.41
C ILE A 732 -18.85 7.87 -39.95
N ASN A 733 -18.05 7.20 -39.10
CA ASN A 733 -16.74 7.70 -38.66
C ASN A 733 -15.75 6.54 -38.61
N SER A 734 -14.78 6.51 -39.54
CA SER A 734 -13.79 5.43 -39.63
C SER A 734 -12.86 5.33 -38.42
N LYS A 735 -12.82 6.34 -37.53
CA LYS A 735 -12.11 6.32 -36.24
C LYS A 735 -12.93 5.70 -35.10
N ARG A 736 -14.14 5.21 -35.39
CA ARG A 736 -15.01 4.52 -34.44
C ARG A 736 -15.34 3.13 -34.95
N ASN A 737 -15.67 2.26 -34.02
CA ASN A 737 -15.94 0.85 -34.29
C ASN A 737 -17.37 0.48 -33.94
N ILE A 738 -17.88 -0.53 -34.66
CA ILE A 738 -19.16 -1.16 -34.42
C ILE A 738 -18.89 -2.63 -34.12
N ILE A 739 -19.43 -3.14 -33.02
CA ILE A 739 -19.53 -4.57 -32.78
C ILE A 739 -20.97 -5.02 -33.03
N VAL A 740 -21.14 -6.13 -33.74
CA VAL A 740 -22.43 -6.82 -33.87
C VAL A 740 -22.32 -8.17 -33.19
N TYR A 741 -23.07 -8.34 -32.11
CA TYR A 741 -23.25 -9.63 -31.44
C TYR A 741 -24.66 -10.14 -31.71
N SER A 742 -24.77 -11.19 -32.52
CA SER A 742 -26.06 -11.68 -32.97
C SER A 742 -26.06 -13.16 -33.32
N THR A 743 -27.22 -13.65 -33.75
CA THR A 743 -27.40 -14.97 -34.32
C THR A 743 -28.26 -14.88 -35.57
N ASN A 744 -28.17 -15.87 -36.45
CA ASN A 744 -29.10 -15.99 -37.58
C ASN A 744 -30.43 -16.70 -37.24
N SER A 745 -30.62 -17.19 -36.01
CA SER A 745 -31.89 -17.73 -35.51
C SER A 745 -32.20 -17.22 -34.10
N ILE A 746 -33.07 -16.20 -33.98
CA ILE A 746 -33.36 -15.52 -32.69
C ILE A 746 -33.85 -16.50 -31.62
N LEU A 747 -34.58 -17.56 -31.99
CA LEU A 747 -35.05 -18.59 -31.07
C LEU A 747 -33.88 -19.34 -30.41
N LYS A 748 -32.74 -19.44 -31.10
CA LYS A 748 -31.51 -20.08 -30.63
C LYS A 748 -30.49 -19.07 -30.08
N PHE A 749 -30.86 -17.79 -29.91
CA PHE A 749 -29.91 -16.80 -29.38
C PHE A 749 -29.66 -17.04 -27.90
N GLU A 750 -28.44 -17.46 -27.57
CA GLU A 750 -28.01 -17.66 -26.19
C GLU A 750 -26.84 -16.74 -25.84
N HIS A 751 -26.66 -16.50 -24.54
CA HIS A 751 -25.54 -15.73 -24.05
C HIS A 751 -24.28 -16.59 -24.07
N LYS A 752 -23.49 -16.48 -25.15
CA LYS A 752 -22.23 -17.23 -25.35
C LYS A 752 -20.99 -16.39 -25.05
N ILE A 753 -21.07 -15.05 -25.07
CA ILE A 753 -19.94 -14.18 -24.73
C ILE A 753 -19.89 -13.98 -23.22
N LEU A 754 -18.90 -14.58 -22.56
CA LEU A 754 -18.60 -14.27 -21.17
C LEU A 754 -17.69 -13.04 -21.11
N SER A 755 -18.26 -11.88 -20.78
CA SER A 755 -17.52 -10.63 -20.51
C SER A 755 -16.61 -10.17 -21.67
N PRO A 756 -17.15 -9.54 -22.73
CA PRO A 756 -16.39 -9.14 -23.94
C PRO A 756 -15.21 -8.19 -23.67
N TRP A 757 -15.19 -7.54 -22.51
CA TRP A 757 -14.12 -6.67 -22.03
C TRP A 757 -12.97 -7.42 -21.33
N LYS A 758 -13.15 -8.72 -20.98
CA LYS A 758 -12.13 -9.58 -20.34
C LYS A 758 -11.28 -10.29 -21.41
N SER A 759 -9.99 -10.51 -21.10
CA SER A 759 -8.91 -11.00 -21.95
C SER A 759 -9.32 -11.86 -23.17
N GLY A 760 -8.93 -11.40 -24.36
CA GLY A 760 -8.47 -12.31 -25.41
C GLY A 760 -9.26 -12.42 -26.71
N PHE A 761 -10.31 -11.63 -26.96
CA PHE A 761 -10.78 -11.46 -28.33
C PHE A 761 -9.98 -10.36 -29.02
N GLN A 762 -8.69 -10.63 -29.27
CA GLN A 762 -7.98 -10.02 -30.40
C GLN A 762 -8.43 -10.66 -31.72
N ARG A 763 -9.73 -10.96 -31.79
CA ARG A 763 -10.38 -11.49 -32.96
C ARG A 763 -11.19 -10.36 -33.52
N GLN A 764 -11.24 -10.32 -34.84
CA GLN A 764 -12.21 -9.49 -35.54
C GLN A 764 -13.58 -10.17 -35.55
N ILE A 765 -13.58 -11.50 -35.47
CA ILE A 765 -14.76 -12.36 -35.61
C ILE A 765 -14.63 -13.52 -34.63
N ALA A 766 -15.68 -13.79 -33.87
CA ALA A 766 -15.87 -15.00 -33.10
C ALA A 766 -17.16 -15.69 -33.55
N ILE A 767 -17.08 -16.99 -33.85
CA ILE A 767 -18.23 -17.84 -34.12
C ILE A 767 -18.38 -18.79 -32.92
N TYR A 768 -19.60 -18.93 -32.43
CA TYR A 768 -19.95 -19.80 -31.31
C TYR A 768 -20.81 -20.92 -31.85
N ASP A 769 -20.26 -22.13 -31.84
CA ASP A 769 -21.00 -23.35 -32.17
C ASP A 769 -22.01 -23.64 -31.04
N ASN A 770 -23.17 -24.19 -31.40
CA ASN A 770 -24.21 -24.57 -30.45
C ASN A 770 -23.97 -25.92 -29.81
#